data_AF-A0A536YJT7-F1
#
_entry.id   AF-A0A536YJT7-F1
#
_cell.length_a   1.000
_cell.length_b   1.000
_cell.length_c   1.000
_cell.angle_alpha   90.00
_cell.angle_beta   90.00
_cell.angle_gamma   90.00
#
_symmetry.space_group_name_H-M   'P 1'
#
loop_
_entity.id
_entity.type
_entity.pdbx_description
1 polymer ?
#
loop_
_entity_poly.entity_id
_entity_poly.type
_entity_poly.pdbx_seq_one_letter_code
_entity_poly.pdbx_strand_id
1 'polypeptide(L)'
;ILRTTNALRTMESLERYRGHFYNWYNTQTLAPLVPAYVSTVDSGNLAAHLLTLRPGLTALPDTPILSRRWLKGLSDTFALLLDTVGGDLAVVAQFEQTLTSAGVTGSATLAAAWVHVEQLAMCAADLAGHFAADPALHPESEASVWTQALARQCAELRDELVFLAPWLSLPLFPETTLDFPGLTGIPTLREIAAFDTTSLSIRERRGDNEATVQRQDALARIRELVAQGASRAQARMVALDQLALQASALATMDYDFLFDKVRRQLVIGYNVGEHRCDSSYYDLLASEARLCNFIAIAQGELPQESWFALGRLLTITGGEPVLLSWGGSMFEYLMPLLVMPTYENTLLDQTCVAAVERQIEYGRERGVPWGISECGYNTVDVHLNYQYRAFGVPDLGLKRGLGEDLVVAPYASALALMVTPEAACLNLQRLAADGLAGRLGLFEAIDYTPSRQRRGESSAVVRSFMAHHQGMSLLAFAYLLLGRPMQKRFESDPLFQATLLLLQERIPRATAFHANAPDLSELRVAASSPEMPVRVLASPDTAIPEVQLLSNGRYHVMVTNAGGGSSRWKDLAVTRWREDITCDDWGTFCYLRDVASGEFWSTAHQPTLKQTEHYEAIFSEGRAEFRRRDFDLETHTEIVVSPEDDIELRRVKITNRSRTRRTIDVTSYAEVVLAPAAADALHPAFSNLFVQTEIIQGRQAILCTRRPRSVNEHVPWMFHLMTVHGGGAGDVSFETDRMRFIGRGGSVAAPAAMIDPGTLSDTEGSVLDPIVAIRHRLVLDAGAAATIDMVSGIGDTRDAALSLVEKYQDHRLADRVFELTWTHSQVVLRQLNTTEADSQLYSRLASSVIYANASLRAAASVLVRNRRGQSGLWGYAISGDLPIVLLQIADIGNIDLVRQLVQAHAYWRLKGLAVDLVIWNEHHDVYRQRLQEQIMGLIAAGVEAHVVDRPGGIFVRIAEQISFEDRILIQSVARAIITDSRGTLAGQINRRAPTEVRIPRLVPTRTHRPEAQSVAELPHEASILFNGIGGFTPDGREYVIAPAAGQATPVPWVNVLANPHFGTVVTECGMAYTWSENAHLFRLTPWHNDPVGESSGEALYLRDEETGHFWSPTLPQPGGAAPYVSRHGFGYSVFEHLEDGIGSELTVFVALDAAVKFSSLKVRNHSGRPRRLSATGYVEWVLGDLRAKSAMHVTTEIDSRNAAVYARNPYNNEFADWVGFFDVDDAT
;
A
#
# COMPACT_ATOMS: atom_id res chain seq x y z
N ILE A 1 15.94 -25.47 -34.91
CA ILE A 1 17.15 -24.86 -35.52
C ILE A 1 17.11 -23.34 -35.42
N LEU A 2 16.20 -22.64 -36.12
CA LEU A 2 16.10 -21.17 -36.08
C LEU A 2 16.07 -20.58 -34.65
N ARG A 3 15.22 -21.11 -33.76
CA ARG A 3 15.16 -20.69 -32.35
C ARG A 3 16.49 -20.85 -31.63
N THR A 4 17.18 -21.97 -31.84
CA THR A 4 18.50 -22.26 -31.27
C THR A 4 19.55 -21.29 -31.82
N THR A 5 19.56 -21.04 -33.13
CA THR A 5 20.47 -20.07 -33.76
C THR A 5 20.30 -18.67 -33.16
N ASN A 6 19.06 -18.20 -33.02
CA ASN A 6 18.79 -16.89 -32.44
C ASN A 6 19.21 -16.85 -30.97
N ALA A 7 18.91 -17.88 -30.18
CA ALA A 7 19.28 -17.95 -28.77
C ALA A 7 20.81 -17.92 -28.58
N LEU A 8 21.55 -18.79 -29.28
CA LEU A 8 23.02 -18.85 -29.16
C LEU A 8 23.68 -17.56 -29.67
N ARG A 9 23.17 -16.97 -30.76
CA ARG A 9 23.65 -15.66 -31.25
C ARG A 9 23.45 -14.55 -30.23
N THR A 10 22.28 -14.51 -29.58
CA THR A 10 22.04 -13.54 -28.50
C THR A 10 23.03 -13.78 -27.35
N MET A 11 23.22 -15.04 -26.93
CA MET A 11 24.18 -15.37 -25.88
C MET A 11 25.62 -14.96 -26.21
N GLU A 12 26.05 -15.11 -27.47
CA GLU A 12 27.37 -14.65 -27.92
C GLU A 12 27.56 -13.13 -27.77
N SER A 13 26.48 -12.37 -27.95
CA SER A 13 26.48 -10.91 -27.82
C SER A 13 26.38 -10.40 -26.38
N LEU A 14 26.04 -11.27 -25.41
CA LEU A 14 25.99 -10.89 -24.01
C LEU A 14 27.39 -10.67 -23.44
N GLU A 15 27.51 -9.60 -22.66
CA GLU A 15 28.71 -9.35 -21.85
C GLU A 15 28.89 -10.48 -20.84
N ARG A 16 30.13 -10.95 -20.67
CA ARG A 16 30.49 -12.10 -19.85
C ARG A 16 31.73 -11.80 -19.03
N TYR A 17 31.82 -12.40 -17.84
CA TYR A 17 33.01 -12.34 -16.99
C TYR A 17 33.74 -13.67 -17.02
N ARG A 18 34.93 -13.72 -17.64
CA ARG A 18 35.76 -14.93 -17.75
C ARG A 18 35.00 -16.16 -18.28
N GLY A 19 34.14 -15.95 -19.27
CA GLY A 19 33.28 -16.98 -19.85
C GLY A 19 31.94 -17.18 -19.15
N HIS A 20 31.77 -16.71 -17.91
CA HIS A 20 30.51 -16.80 -17.18
C HIS A 20 29.51 -15.72 -17.61
N PHE A 21 28.24 -16.11 -17.62
CA PHE A 21 27.12 -15.19 -17.79
C PHE A 21 26.74 -14.57 -16.44
N TYR A 22 26.31 -13.31 -16.48
CA TYR A 22 25.71 -12.65 -15.32
C TYR A 22 24.31 -13.21 -15.07
N ASN A 23 23.85 -13.14 -13.82
CA ASN A 23 22.58 -13.73 -13.43
C ASN A 23 21.37 -13.05 -14.09
N TRP A 24 21.48 -11.75 -14.38
CA TRP A 24 20.39 -10.97 -14.98
C TRP A 24 20.86 -10.01 -16.07
N TYR A 25 20.09 -9.99 -17.16
CA TYR A 25 20.27 -9.08 -18.29
C TYR A 25 18.95 -8.39 -18.63
N ASN A 26 19.02 -7.15 -19.10
CA ASN A 26 17.86 -6.50 -19.71
C ASN A 26 17.60 -7.14 -21.09
N THR A 27 16.40 -7.69 -21.29
CA THR A 27 16.05 -8.47 -22.49
C THR A 27 15.93 -7.66 -23.79
N GLN A 28 15.83 -6.32 -23.70
CA GLN A 28 15.76 -5.43 -24.86
C GLN A 28 17.12 -4.87 -25.25
N THR A 29 17.92 -4.44 -24.26
CA THR A 29 19.22 -3.80 -24.48
C THR A 29 20.40 -4.77 -24.42
N LEU A 30 20.18 -5.98 -23.90
CA LEU A 30 21.20 -7.01 -23.65
C LEU A 30 22.28 -6.60 -22.63
N ALA A 31 22.10 -5.48 -21.95
CA ALA A 31 23.02 -4.99 -20.92
C ALA A 31 22.87 -5.79 -19.60
N PRO A 32 23.97 -6.06 -18.89
CA PRO A 32 23.91 -6.70 -17.57
C PRO A 32 23.22 -5.78 -16.55
N LEU A 33 22.40 -6.37 -15.67
CA LEU A 33 21.78 -5.64 -14.56
C LEU A 33 22.72 -5.59 -13.35
N VAL A 34 22.65 -4.49 -12.60
CA VAL A 34 23.47 -4.28 -11.39
C VAL A 34 22.72 -4.84 -10.16
N PRO A 35 23.38 -5.60 -9.27
CA PRO A 35 24.80 -5.95 -9.28
C PRO A 35 25.16 -6.99 -10.35
N ALA A 36 26.29 -6.75 -11.04
CA ALA A 36 26.85 -7.68 -12.01
C ALA A 36 27.38 -8.93 -11.27
N TYR A 37 26.54 -9.94 -11.15
CA TYR A 37 26.75 -11.11 -10.31
C TYR A 37 26.90 -12.39 -11.14
N VAL A 38 27.94 -13.17 -10.85
CA VAL A 38 28.15 -14.50 -11.42
C VAL A 38 27.74 -15.54 -10.39
N SER A 39 26.77 -16.38 -10.76
CA SER A 39 26.30 -17.51 -9.96
C SER A 39 26.97 -18.81 -10.39
N THR A 40 27.53 -19.55 -9.42
CA THR A 40 28.18 -20.84 -9.66
C THR A 40 27.19 -21.86 -10.22
N VAL A 41 26.00 -21.94 -9.62
CA VAL A 41 24.96 -22.91 -10.02
C VAL A 41 24.43 -22.62 -11.41
N ASP A 42 24.11 -21.36 -11.70
CA ASP A 42 23.53 -21.00 -12.99
C ASP A 42 24.53 -21.23 -14.13
N SER A 43 25.82 -20.95 -13.86
CA SER A 43 26.91 -21.26 -14.79
C SER A 43 27.01 -22.77 -15.07
N GLY A 44 27.05 -23.59 -14.03
CA GLY A 44 27.13 -25.04 -14.18
C GLY A 44 25.88 -25.65 -14.83
N ASN A 45 24.69 -25.16 -14.47
CA ASN A 45 23.43 -25.60 -15.04
C ASN A 45 23.34 -25.27 -16.53
N LEU A 46 23.73 -24.05 -16.92
CA LEU A 46 23.80 -23.63 -18.31
C LEU A 46 24.81 -24.46 -19.11
N ALA A 47 26.02 -24.66 -18.58
CA ALA A 47 27.04 -25.49 -19.22
C ALA A 47 26.56 -26.93 -19.43
N ALA A 48 25.91 -27.54 -18.43
CA ALA A 48 25.32 -28.88 -18.54
C ALA A 48 24.31 -28.97 -19.69
N HIS A 49 23.40 -28.00 -19.79
CA HIS A 49 22.35 -28.00 -20.80
C HIS A 49 22.89 -27.72 -22.20
N LEU A 50 23.89 -26.84 -22.35
CA LEU A 50 24.56 -26.57 -23.63
C LEU A 50 25.32 -27.80 -24.14
N LEU A 51 26.03 -28.49 -23.26
CA LEU A 51 26.74 -29.73 -23.60
C LEU A 51 25.75 -30.88 -23.86
N THR A 52 24.60 -30.91 -23.21
CA THR A 52 23.52 -31.88 -23.52
C THR A 52 22.80 -31.56 -24.83
N LEU A 53 22.70 -30.27 -25.20
CA LEU A 53 22.12 -29.82 -26.47
C LEU A 53 22.98 -30.27 -27.66
N ARG A 54 24.30 -30.30 -27.51
CA ARG A 54 25.26 -30.67 -28.56
C ARG A 54 24.97 -32.05 -29.18
N PRO A 55 24.92 -33.17 -28.43
CA PRO A 55 24.52 -34.48 -28.99
C PRO A 55 23.13 -34.46 -29.63
N GLY A 56 22.22 -33.63 -29.12
CA GLY A 56 20.90 -33.41 -29.71
C GLY A 56 20.97 -32.78 -31.10
N LEU A 57 21.84 -31.77 -31.30
CA LEU A 57 22.05 -31.11 -32.59
C LEU A 57 22.75 -32.03 -33.59
N THR A 58 23.77 -32.78 -33.15
CA THR A 58 24.52 -33.69 -34.02
C THR A 58 23.73 -34.94 -34.43
N ALA A 59 22.67 -35.30 -33.68
CA ALA A 59 21.78 -36.40 -34.02
C ALA A 59 20.68 -36.02 -35.03
N LEU A 60 20.34 -34.73 -35.17
CA LEU A 60 19.28 -34.26 -36.06
C LEU A 60 19.47 -34.65 -37.55
N PRO A 61 20.69 -34.65 -38.13
CA PRO A 61 20.90 -35.05 -39.51
C PRO A 61 20.43 -36.46 -39.84
N ASP A 62 20.41 -37.35 -38.84
CA ASP A 62 20.07 -38.76 -38.96
C ASP A 62 18.60 -39.04 -38.58
N THR A 63 17.81 -37.99 -38.31
CA THR A 63 16.36 -38.09 -38.08
C THR A 63 15.56 -37.78 -39.36
N PRO A 64 14.40 -38.41 -39.57
CA PRO A 64 13.53 -38.10 -40.72
C PRO A 64 13.13 -36.62 -40.72
N ILE A 65 13.11 -35.98 -41.89
CA ILE A 65 12.79 -34.54 -42.02
C ILE A 65 11.36 -34.18 -41.58
N LEU A 66 10.47 -35.18 -41.56
CA LEU A 66 9.13 -35.07 -41.01
C LEU A 66 8.99 -36.06 -39.85
N SER A 67 8.74 -35.55 -38.65
CA SER A 67 8.56 -36.36 -37.44
C SER A 67 7.33 -37.26 -37.59
N ARG A 68 7.42 -38.52 -37.14
CA ARG A 68 6.26 -39.45 -37.11
C ARG A 68 5.08 -38.97 -36.22
N ARG A 69 5.27 -37.90 -35.44
CA ARG A 69 4.26 -37.33 -34.53
C ARG A 69 3.69 -35.98 -35.00
N TRP A 70 4.02 -35.53 -36.22
CA TRP A 70 3.59 -34.22 -36.72
C TRP A 70 2.07 -34.00 -36.66
N LEU A 71 1.28 -35.02 -37.00
CA LEU A 71 -0.18 -34.98 -36.90
C LEU A 71 -0.67 -34.85 -35.46
N LYS A 72 -0.04 -35.53 -34.49
CA LYS A 72 -0.39 -35.41 -33.08
C LYS A 72 -0.16 -33.99 -32.57
N GLY A 73 0.97 -33.38 -32.95
CA GLY A 73 1.26 -31.99 -32.59
C GLY A 73 0.29 -30.97 -33.18
N LEU A 74 -0.26 -31.22 -34.37
CA LEU A 74 -1.35 -30.39 -34.93
C LEU A 74 -2.68 -30.66 -34.21
N SER A 75 -2.95 -31.92 -33.88
CA SER A 75 -4.14 -32.32 -33.12
C SER A 75 -4.18 -31.69 -31.72
N ASP A 76 -3.05 -31.58 -31.04
CA ASP A 76 -2.98 -30.96 -29.71
C ASP A 76 -3.32 -29.46 -29.78
N THR A 77 -2.74 -28.73 -30.73
CA THR A 77 -3.06 -27.30 -30.96
C THR A 77 -4.52 -27.11 -31.37
N PHE A 78 -5.06 -28.03 -32.18
CA PHE A 78 -6.47 -28.00 -32.59
C PHE A 78 -7.42 -28.32 -31.43
N ALA A 79 -7.07 -29.25 -30.54
CA ALA A 79 -7.86 -29.53 -29.34
C ALA A 79 -7.95 -28.32 -28.41
N LEU A 80 -6.85 -27.58 -28.23
CA LEU A 80 -6.86 -26.33 -27.47
C LEU A 80 -7.76 -25.27 -28.11
N LEU A 81 -7.78 -25.19 -29.44
CA LEU A 81 -8.72 -24.32 -30.15
C LEU A 81 -10.19 -24.75 -29.90
N LEU A 82 -10.49 -26.03 -29.99
CA LEU A 82 -11.83 -26.58 -29.74
C LEU A 82 -12.33 -26.24 -28.33
N ASP A 83 -11.48 -26.40 -27.31
CA ASP A 83 -11.80 -26.08 -25.92
C ASP A 83 -12.19 -24.60 -25.74
N THR A 84 -11.62 -23.70 -26.54
CA THR A 84 -11.91 -22.25 -26.46
C THR A 84 -13.16 -21.81 -27.23
N VAL A 85 -13.57 -22.56 -28.25
CA VAL A 85 -14.66 -22.18 -29.17
C VAL A 85 -15.99 -22.84 -28.79
N GLY A 86 -15.97 -23.85 -27.93
CA GLY A 86 -17.20 -24.50 -27.42
C GLY A 86 -17.91 -25.40 -28.44
N GLY A 87 -17.25 -25.74 -29.55
CA GLY A 87 -17.65 -26.82 -30.46
C GLY A 87 -18.61 -26.47 -31.61
N ASP A 88 -19.08 -25.24 -31.78
CA ASP A 88 -20.20 -24.94 -32.70
C ASP A 88 -19.86 -23.98 -33.86
N LEU A 89 -18.85 -24.33 -34.66
CA LEU A 89 -18.55 -23.65 -35.93
C LEU A 89 -18.33 -24.66 -37.05
N ALA A 90 -19.15 -24.58 -38.11
CA ALA A 90 -19.04 -25.43 -39.32
C ALA A 90 -17.65 -25.35 -39.99
N VAL A 91 -16.91 -24.24 -39.79
CA VAL A 91 -15.56 -24.01 -40.32
C VAL A 91 -14.50 -24.85 -39.60
N VAL A 92 -14.70 -25.17 -38.33
CA VAL A 92 -13.80 -26.03 -37.52
C VAL A 92 -13.94 -27.51 -37.92
N ALA A 93 -15.15 -27.94 -38.28
CA ALA A 93 -15.43 -29.31 -38.73
C ALA A 93 -14.66 -29.71 -40.01
N GLN A 94 -14.42 -28.76 -40.91
CA GLN A 94 -13.65 -29.02 -42.14
C GLN A 94 -12.17 -29.33 -41.84
N PHE A 95 -11.57 -28.62 -40.88
CA PHE A 95 -10.21 -28.91 -40.42
C PHE A 95 -10.16 -30.25 -39.68
N GLU A 96 -11.11 -30.52 -38.80
CA GLU A 96 -11.23 -31.79 -38.07
C GLU A 96 -11.35 -33.00 -39.01
N GLN A 97 -12.17 -32.90 -40.07
CA GLN A 97 -12.33 -33.95 -41.07
C GLN A 97 -11.03 -34.20 -41.84
N THR A 98 -10.31 -33.14 -42.21
CA THR A 98 -9.03 -33.21 -42.91
C THR A 98 -7.94 -33.83 -42.02
N LEU A 99 -7.91 -33.46 -40.74
CA LEU A 99 -6.99 -33.99 -39.75
C LEU A 99 -7.25 -35.48 -39.46
N THR A 100 -8.53 -35.86 -39.32
CA THR A 100 -8.95 -37.26 -39.10
C THR A 100 -8.63 -38.13 -40.31
N SER A 101 -8.90 -37.63 -41.53
CA SER A 101 -8.53 -38.26 -42.80
C SER A 101 -7.03 -38.58 -42.85
N ALA A 102 -6.18 -37.59 -42.54
CA ALA A 102 -4.73 -37.76 -42.51
C ALA A 102 -4.25 -38.78 -41.46
N GLY A 103 -4.97 -38.88 -40.33
CA GLY A 103 -4.70 -39.88 -39.29
C GLY A 103 -5.04 -41.32 -39.70
N VAL A 104 -6.07 -41.52 -40.52
CA VAL A 104 -6.54 -42.85 -40.96
C VAL A 104 -5.73 -43.39 -42.14
N THR A 105 -5.36 -42.53 -43.11
CA THR A 105 -4.62 -42.94 -44.32
C THR A 105 -3.16 -43.30 -44.06
N GLY A 106 -2.57 -42.78 -42.98
CA GLY A 106 -1.22 -43.10 -42.54
C GLY A 106 -0.14 -42.63 -43.52
N SER A 107 0.55 -41.53 -43.21
CA SER A 107 1.61 -41.00 -44.09
C SER A 107 2.93 -41.77 -43.95
N ALA A 108 3.03 -42.95 -44.57
CA ALA A 108 4.26 -43.75 -44.56
C ALA A 108 5.39 -43.18 -45.44
N THR A 109 5.03 -42.35 -46.43
CA THR A 109 5.96 -41.74 -47.39
C THR A 109 5.84 -40.22 -47.37
N LEU A 110 6.91 -39.53 -47.82
CA LEU A 110 6.94 -38.07 -47.84
C LEU A 110 5.87 -37.48 -48.78
N ALA A 111 5.63 -38.12 -49.93
CA ALA A 111 4.62 -37.68 -50.90
C ALA A 111 3.18 -37.81 -50.36
N ALA A 112 2.89 -38.90 -49.64
CA ALA A 112 1.58 -39.07 -49.00
C ALA A 112 1.37 -38.06 -47.86
N ALA A 113 2.43 -37.75 -47.11
CA ALA A 113 2.37 -36.72 -46.06
C ALA A 113 2.12 -35.32 -46.64
N TRP A 114 2.76 -34.99 -47.78
CA TRP A 114 2.67 -33.69 -48.42
C TRP A 114 1.22 -33.30 -48.76
N VAL A 115 0.44 -34.21 -49.34
CA VAL A 115 -0.97 -33.97 -49.69
C VAL A 115 -1.78 -33.52 -48.45
N HIS A 116 -1.56 -34.20 -47.32
CA HIS A 116 -2.24 -33.85 -46.08
C HIS A 116 -1.72 -32.54 -45.47
N VAL A 117 -0.41 -32.28 -45.51
CA VAL A 117 0.17 -31.02 -45.02
C VAL A 117 -0.36 -29.82 -45.82
N GLU A 118 -0.45 -29.94 -47.14
CA GLU A 118 -0.98 -28.87 -48.00
C GLU A 118 -2.46 -28.59 -47.72
N GLN A 119 -3.29 -29.64 -47.65
CA GLN A 119 -4.71 -29.53 -47.30
C GLN A 119 -4.92 -28.92 -45.91
N LEU A 120 -4.16 -29.37 -44.90
CA LEU A 120 -4.23 -28.82 -43.54
C LEU A 120 -3.78 -27.37 -43.47
N ALA A 121 -2.74 -26.97 -44.22
CA ALA A 121 -2.28 -25.59 -44.27
C ALA A 121 -3.31 -24.66 -44.94
N MET A 122 -3.98 -25.13 -46.01
CA MET A 122 -5.08 -24.39 -46.63
C MET A 122 -6.26 -24.23 -45.66
N CYS A 123 -6.75 -25.33 -45.08
CA CYS A 123 -7.86 -25.28 -44.14
C CYS A 123 -7.56 -24.41 -42.91
N ALA A 124 -6.33 -24.45 -42.37
CA ALA A 124 -5.96 -23.62 -41.22
C ALA A 124 -5.87 -22.12 -41.59
N ALA A 125 -5.44 -21.79 -42.81
CA ALA A 125 -5.42 -20.40 -43.29
C ALA A 125 -6.84 -19.86 -43.48
N ASP A 126 -7.75 -20.64 -44.06
CA ASP A 126 -9.16 -20.29 -44.20
C ASP A 126 -9.83 -20.09 -42.82
N LEU A 127 -9.51 -20.98 -41.87
CA LEU A 127 -9.97 -20.88 -40.48
C LEU A 127 -9.49 -19.58 -39.82
N ALA A 128 -8.21 -19.24 -39.95
CA ALA A 128 -7.65 -17.99 -39.42
C ALA A 128 -8.27 -16.75 -40.07
N GLY A 129 -8.52 -16.78 -41.38
CA GLY A 129 -9.21 -15.71 -42.10
C GLY A 129 -10.65 -15.51 -41.62
N HIS A 130 -11.37 -16.60 -41.31
CA HIS A 130 -12.73 -16.54 -40.78
C HIS A 130 -12.78 -15.91 -39.39
N PHE A 131 -11.91 -16.36 -38.47
CA PHE A 131 -11.82 -15.80 -37.12
C PHE A 131 -11.33 -14.34 -37.09
N ALA A 132 -10.47 -13.94 -38.03
CA ALA A 132 -10.03 -12.55 -38.15
C ALA A 132 -11.11 -11.60 -38.71
N ALA A 133 -12.10 -12.13 -39.43
CA ALA A 133 -13.18 -11.37 -40.03
C ALA A 133 -14.42 -11.21 -39.12
N ASP A 134 -14.49 -11.94 -37.99
CA ASP A 134 -15.59 -11.87 -37.04
C ASP A 134 -15.44 -10.64 -36.10
N PRO A 135 -16.31 -9.62 -36.21
CA PRO A 135 -16.23 -8.41 -35.38
C PRO A 135 -16.58 -8.65 -33.91
N ALA A 136 -17.20 -9.79 -33.58
CA ALA A 136 -17.60 -10.14 -32.22
C ALA A 136 -16.43 -10.69 -31.38
N LEU A 137 -15.34 -11.10 -32.03
CA LEU A 137 -14.18 -11.69 -31.37
C LEU A 137 -13.06 -10.66 -31.24
N HIS A 138 -12.69 -10.34 -30.00
CA HIS A 138 -11.55 -9.46 -29.72
C HIS A 138 -10.26 -10.10 -30.28
N PRO A 139 -9.33 -9.33 -30.89
CA PRO A 139 -8.09 -9.86 -31.46
C PRO A 139 -7.24 -10.69 -30.48
N GLU A 140 -7.38 -10.40 -29.18
CA GLU A 140 -6.69 -11.05 -28.06
C GLU A 140 -7.46 -12.22 -27.42
N SER A 141 -8.61 -12.60 -27.96
CA SER A 141 -9.35 -13.78 -27.49
C SER A 141 -8.50 -15.06 -27.62
N GLU A 142 -8.66 -16.00 -26.69
CA GLU A 142 -7.89 -17.27 -26.73
C GLU A 142 -8.15 -18.05 -28.02
N ALA A 143 -9.39 -18.02 -28.54
CA ALA A 143 -9.74 -18.62 -29.82
C ALA A 143 -8.96 -18.01 -31.00
N SER A 144 -8.84 -16.67 -31.06
CA SER A 144 -8.02 -15.99 -32.09
C SER A 144 -6.55 -16.41 -32.00
N VAL A 145 -6.01 -16.47 -30.78
CA VAL A 145 -4.61 -16.86 -30.55
C VAL A 145 -4.33 -18.29 -30.99
N TRP A 146 -5.14 -19.26 -30.57
CA TRP A 146 -4.94 -20.66 -30.92
C TRP A 146 -5.18 -20.92 -32.41
N THR A 147 -6.12 -20.20 -33.03
CA THR A 147 -6.34 -20.27 -34.49
C THR A 147 -5.10 -19.77 -35.25
N GLN A 148 -4.55 -18.62 -34.85
CA GLN A 148 -3.33 -18.09 -35.46
C GLN A 148 -2.12 -18.99 -35.22
N ALA A 149 -2.03 -19.61 -34.03
CA ALA A 149 -0.97 -20.57 -33.71
C ALA A 149 -1.07 -21.82 -34.60
N LEU A 150 -2.27 -22.37 -34.79
CA LEU A 150 -2.53 -23.52 -35.67
C LEU A 150 -2.18 -23.21 -37.13
N ALA A 151 -2.64 -22.07 -37.65
CA ALA A 151 -2.32 -21.62 -39.01
C ALA A 151 -0.82 -21.45 -39.22
N ARG A 152 -0.13 -20.82 -38.25
CA ARG A 152 1.33 -20.67 -38.28
C ARG A 152 2.04 -22.02 -38.26
N GLN A 153 1.61 -22.94 -37.39
CA GLN A 153 2.19 -24.28 -37.27
C GLN A 153 2.05 -25.08 -38.58
N CYS A 154 0.89 -25.05 -39.22
CA CYS A 154 0.68 -25.70 -40.52
C CYS A 154 1.52 -25.04 -41.64
N ALA A 155 1.59 -23.71 -41.67
CA ALA A 155 2.37 -22.97 -42.66
C ALA A 155 3.88 -23.24 -42.51
N GLU A 156 4.42 -23.16 -41.29
CA GLU A 156 5.83 -23.47 -41.01
C GLU A 156 6.19 -24.91 -41.39
N LEU A 157 5.29 -25.86 -41.13
CA LEU A 157 5.48 -27.26 -41.53
C LEU A 157 5.54 -27.42 -43.06
N ARG A 158 4.58 -26.81 -43.78
CA ARG A 158 4.56 -26.80 -45.25
C ARG A 158 5.83 -26.18 -45.81
N ASP A 159 6.20 -25.01 -45.32
CA ASP A 159 7.32 -24.23 -45.84
C ASP A 159 8.66 -24.95 -45.58
N GLU A 160 8.83 -25.62 -44.43
CA GLU A 160 10.02 -26.43 -44.13
C GLU A 160 10.13 -27.65 -45.08
N LEU A 161 9.02 -28.31 -45.39
CA LEU A 161 9.01 -29.43 -46.36
C LEU A 161 9.33 -28.96 -47.79
N VAL A 162 8.74 -27.84 -48.23
CA VAL A 162 9.07 -27.24 -49.54
C VAL A 162 10.53 -26.77 -49.60
N PHE A 163 11.06 -26.27 -48.48
CA PHE A 163 12.44 -25.86 -48.40
C PHE A 163 13.40 -27.05 -48.59
N LEU A 164 13.20 -28.15 -47.87
CA LEU A 164 14.08 -29.32 -47.92
C LEU A 164 13.81 -30.25 -49.12
N ALA A 165 12.57 -30.33 -49.59
CA ALA A 165 12.11 -31.18 -50.69
C ALA A 165 11.30 -30.35 -51.71
N PRO A 166 11.94 -29.41 -52.44
CA PRO A 166 11.24 -28.47 -53.33
C PRO A 166 10.57 -29.14 -54.54
N TRP A 167 10.87 -30.41 -54.83
CA TRP A 167 10.18 -31.19 -55.85
C TRP A 167 8.72 -31.53 -55.49
N LEU A 168 8.32 -31.40 -54.21
CA LEU A 168 6.95 -31.62 -53.76
C LEU A 168 5.96 -30.58 -54.31
N SER A 169 6.42 -29.39 -54.70
CA SER A 169 5.57 -28.33 -55.25
C SER A 169 5.25 -28.49 -56.74
N LEU A 170 5.64 -29.62 -57.36
CA LEU A 170 5.33 -29.90 -58.76
C LEU A 170 3.94 -30.57 -58.87
N PRO A 171 3.07 -30.15 -59.81
CA PRO A 171 1.72 -30.71 -59.99
C PRO A 171 1.69 -32.16 -60.52
N LEU A 172 2.86 -32.75 -60.85
CA LEU A 172 3.02 -34.10 -61.38
C LEU A 172 3.10 -35.18 -60.28
N PHE A 173 2.21 -35.14 -59.31
CA PHE A 173 2.04 -36.24 -58.34
C PHE A 173 0.64 -36.83 -58.41
N PRO A 174 0.35 -37.58 -59.50
CA PRO A 174 -0.30 -38.87 -59.32
C PRO A 174 0.32 -39.98 -60.19
N GLU A 175 0.64 -41.11 -59.56
CA GLU A 175 0.72 -42.45 -60.16
C GLU A 175 1.65 -42.73 -61.37
N THR A 176 2.75 -41.99 -61.59
CA THR A 176 3.73 -42.38 -62.62
C THR A 176 5.06 -42.85 -62.04
N THR A 177 5.51 -43.99 -62.57
CA THR A 177 6.71 -44.80 -62.24
C THR A 177 8.04 -44.06 -62.43
N LEU A 178 8.31 -43.10 -61.56
CA LEU A 178 9.61 -42.45 -61.37
C LEU A 178 10.14 -42.85 -60.00
N ASP A 179 11.37 -43.34 -59.92
CA ASP A 179 12.04 -43.67 -58.65
C ASP A 179 12.53 -42.36 -58.01
N PHE A 180 11.63 -41.67 -57.30
CA PHE A 180 11.94 -40.44 -56.58
C PHE A 180 12.55 -40.71 -55.20
N PRO A 181 13.43 -39.82 -54.74
CA PRO A 181 13.88 -39.83 -53.37
C PRO A 181 12.71 -39.56 -52.40
N GLY A 182 12.43 -40.50 -51.48
CA GLY A 182 11.33 -40.40 -50.50
C GLY A 182 10.03 -41.17 -50.84
N LEU A 183 10.05 -42.06 -51.84
CA LEU A 183 8.91 -42.94 -52.19
C LEU A 183 8.75 -44.17 -51.30
N THR A 184 9.83 -44.64 -50.67
CA THR A 184 9.83 -45.84 -49.80
C THR A 184 9.73 -45.51 -48.31
N GLY A 185 9.85 -44.23 -47.95
CA GLY A 185 9.81 -43.71 -46.59
C GLY A 185 10.09 -42.21 -46.53
N ILE A 186 10.01 -41.60 -45.36
CA ILE A 186 10.41 -40.20 -45.14
C ILE A 186 11.93 -40.14 -44.98
N PRO A 187 12.67 -39.45 -45.88
CA PRO A 187 14.12 -39.41 -45.82
C PRO A 187 14.64 -38.57 -44.64
N THR A 188 15.84 -38.88 -44.18
CA THR A 188 16.62 -38.06 -43.24
C THR A 188 17.31 -36.90 -43.96
N LEU A 189 17.80 -35.92 -43.20
CA LEU A 189 18.54 -34.80 -43.77
C LEU A 189 19.82 -35.29 -44.48
N ARG A 190 20.50 -36.29 -43.91
CA ARG A 190 21.69 -36.91 -44.50
C ARG A 190 21.39 -37.67 -45.79
N GLU A 191 20.27 -38.38 -45.84
CA GLU A 191 19.82 -39.06 -47.07
C GLU A 191 19.50 -38.05 -48.18
N ILE A 192 18.87 -36.92 -47.84
CA ILE A 192 18.59 -35.84 -48.82
C ILE A 192 19.88 -35.23 -49.36
N ALA A 193 20.85 -34.96 -48.48
CA ALA A 193 22.15 -34.42 -48.88
C ALA A 193 22.94 -35.40 -49.78
N ALA A 194 22.71 -36.71 -49.63
CA ALA A 194 23.39 -37.76 -50.38
C ALA A 194 22.75 -38.11 -51.73
N PHE A 195 21.65 -37.46 -52.14
CA PHE A 195 21.01 -37.78 -53.41
C PHE A 195 21.88 -37.41 -54.61
N ASP A 196 22.21 -38.43 -55.42
CA ASP A 196 22.89 -38.27 -56.70
C ASP A 196 21.86 -37.95 -57.80
N THR A 197 22.05 -36.81 -58.47
CA THR A 197 21.18 -36.35 -59.54
C THR A 197 21.34 -37.18 -60.83
N THR A 198 22.41 -37.97 -60.94
CA THR A 198 22.71 -38.82 -62.10
C THR A 198 22.02 -40.19 -62.07
N SER A 199 21.56 -40.67 -60.90
CA SER A 199 20.94 -42.00 -60.73
C SER A 199 19.41 -42.04 -60.93
N LEU A 200 18.76 -40.92 -61.22
CA LEU A 200 17.31 -40.87 -61.49
C LEU A 200 16.98 -41.53 -62.84
N SER A 201 16.44 -42.76 -62.80
CA SER A 201 16.04 -43.54 -63.98
C SER A 201 14.51 -43.61 -64.14
N ILE A 202 14.01 -43.51 -65.39
CA ILE A 202 12.60 -43.71 -65.73
C ILE A 202 12.42 -45.17 -66.20
N ARG A 203 11.48 -45.92 -65.61
CA ARG A 203 11.05 -47.20 -66.21
C ARG A 203 10.08 -46.91 -67.37
N GLU A 204 10.55 -47.10 -68.60
CA GLU A 204 9.73 -46.93 -69.82
C GLU A 204 8.60 -47.97 -69.88
N ARG A 205 7.34 -47.52 -69.94
CA ARG A 205 6.27 -48.35 -70.53
C ARG A 205 6.28 -48.12 -72.04
N ARG A 206 6.44 -49.22 -72.80
CA ARG A 206 6.47 -49.22 -74.26
C ARG A 206 5.18 -48.66 -74.85
N GLY A 207 5.33 -47.60 -75.66
CA GLY A 207 4.33 -47.12 -76.62
C GLY A 207 3.82 -45.71 -76.33
N ASP A 208 4.56 -44.67 -76.73
CA ASP A 208 4.05 -43.38 -77.25
C ASP A 208 5.22 -42.44 -77.57
N ASN A 209 5.39 -42.06 -78.84
CA ASN A 209 6.58 -41.37 -79.36
C ASN A 209 6.48 -39.83 -79.44
N GLU A 210 5.34 -39.20 -79.11
CA GLU A 210 5.19 -37.73 -79.12
C GLU A 210 5.43 -37.05 -77.75
N ALA A 211 5.53 -37.82 -76.66
CA ALA A 211 5.66 -37.29 -75.30
C ALA A 211 7.11 -37.12 -74.80
N THR A 212 8.13 -37.26 -75.67
CA THR A 212 9.54 -37.40 -75.26
C THR A 212 10.21 -36.08 -74.87
N VAL A 213 9.89 -34.95 -75.52
CA VAL A 213 10.52 -33.63 -75.26
C VAL A 213 9.97 -32.98 -73.98
N GLN A 214 8.64 -32.93 -73.81
CA GLN A 214 8.01 -32.44 -72.57
C GLN A 214 8.41 -33.27 -71.33
N ARG A 215 8.63 -34.59 -71.49
CA ARG A 215 9.13 -35.46 -70.41
C ARG A 215 10.60 -35.20 -70.07
N GLN A 216 11.44 -34.86 -71.05
CA GLN A 216 12.84 -34.49 -70.82
C GLN A 216 12.97 -33.15 -70.08
N ASP A 217 12.16 -32.15 -70.43
CA ASP A 217 12.14 -30.85 -69.74
C ASP A 217 11.62 -30.99 -68.28
N ALA A 218 10.58 -31.81 -68.06
CA ALA A 218 10.10 -32.12 -66.72
C ALA A 218 11.16 -32.86 -65.87
N LEU A 219 11.90 -33.80 -66.46
CA LEU A 219 12.98 -34.53 -65.77
C LEU A 219 14.17 -33.61 -65.44
N ALA A 220 14.52 -32.68 -66.34
CA ALA A 220 15.56 -31.68 -66.10
C ALA A 220 15.18 -30.76 -64.92
N ARG A 221 13.93 -30.32 -64.87
CA ARG A 221 13.41 -29.51 -63.76
C ARG A 221 13.40 -30.26 -62.43
N ILE A 222 13.02 -31.54 -62.43
CA ILE A 222 13.06 -32.40 -61.25
C ILE A 222 14.50 -32.55 -60.74
N ARG A 223 15.48 -32.81 -61.63
CA ARG A 223 16.90 -32.92 -61.26
C ARG A 223 17.42 -31.64 -60.61
N GLU A 224 17.05 -30.48 -61.15
CA GLU A 224 17.38 -29.18 -60.58
C GLU A 224 16.82 -29.00 -59.16
N LEU A 225 15.55 -29.36 -58.94
CA LEU A 225 14.91 -29.26 -57.61
C LEU A 225 15.50 -30.27 -56.61
N VAL A 226 15.80 -31.49 -57.03
CA VAL A 226 16.48 -32.48 -56.17
C VAL A 226 17.89 -32.00 -55.79
N ALA A 227 18.66 -31.45 -56.74
CA ALA A 227 19.96 -30.84 -56.47
C ALA A 227 19.85 -29.67 -55.48
N GLN A 228 18.81 -28.84 -55.63
CA GLN A 228 18.53 -27.73 -54.73
C GLN A 228 18.21 -28.21 -53.31
N GLY A 229 17.38 -29.24 -53.16
CA GLY A 229 17.08 -29.84 -51.86
C GLY A 229 18.31 -30.47 -51.20
N ALA A 230 19.14 -31.20 -51.96
CA ALA A 230 20.40 -31.76 -51.47
C ALA A 230 21.36 -30.68 -50.97
N SER A 231 21.51 -29.59 -51.73
CA SER A 231 22.34 -28.43 -51.33
C SER A 231 21.81 -27.75 -50.06
N ARG A 232 20.50 -27.55 -49.94
CA ARG A 232 19.87 -26.99 -48.73
C ARG A 232 20.02 -27.92 -47.52
N ALA A 233 19.89 -29.23 -47.71
CA ALA A 233 20.11 -30.22 -46.67
C ALA A 233 21.57 -30.20 -46.17
N GLN A 234 22.53 -30.14 -47.09
CA GLN A 234 23.95 -30.00 -46.76
C GLN A 234 24.23 -28.70 -45.98
N ALA A 235 23.67 -27.57 -46.42
CA ALA A 235 23.79 -26.31 -45.70
C ALA A 235 23.19 -26.38 -44.29
N ARG A 236 22.08 -27.10 -44.12
CA ARG A 236 21.44 -27.31 -42.81
C ARG A 236 22.30 -28.18 -41.89
N MET A 237 22.94 -29.23 -42.42
CA MET A 237 23.89 -30.05 -41.65
C MET A 237 25.09 -29.24 -41.16
N VAL A 238 25.68 -28.43 -42.05
CA VAL A 238 26.77 -27.52 -41.67
C VAL A 238 26.34 -26.53 -40.59
N ALA A 239 25.12 -25.97 -40.69
CA ALA A 239 24.59 -25.09 -39.65
C ALA A 239 24.38 -25.81 -38.31
N LEU A 240 23.94 -27.07 -38.32
CA LEU A 240 23.79 -27.88 -37.10
C LEU A 240 25.14 -28.15 -36.43
N ASP A 241 26.17 -28.49 -37.21
CA ASP A 241 27.54 -28.69 -36.70
C ASP A 241 28.10 -27.37 -36.11
N GLN A 242 27.87 -26.24 -36.78
CA GLN A 242 28.24 -24.92 -36.25
C GLN A 242 27.53 -24.61 -34.93
N LEU A 243 26.23 -24.86 -34.81
CA LEU A 243 25.49 -24.66 -33.57
C LEU A 243 26.01 -25.56 -32.43
N ALA A 244 26.40 -26.80 -32.75
CA ALA A 244 26.99 -27.73 -31.78
C ALA A 244 28.36 -27.24 -31.26
N LEU A 245 29.19 -26.67 -32.15
CA LEU A 245 30.45 -26.04 -31.78
C LEU A 245 30.23 -24.77 -30.94
N GLN A 246 29.28 -23.91 -31.34
CA GLN A 246 28.92 -22.71 -30.58
C GLN A 246 28.43 -23.05 -29.17
N ALA A 247 27.54 -24.04 -29.04
CA ALA A 247 27.07 -24.50 -27.74
C ALA A 247 28.23 -25.00 -26.85
N SER A 248 29.20 -25.71 -27.43
CA SER A 248 30.40 -26.18 -26.70
C SER A 248 31.28 -25.00 -26.24
N ALA A 249 31.49 -24.01 -27.11
CA ALA A 249 32.29 -22.83 -26.81
C ALA A 249 31.66 -21.99 -25.68
N LEU A 250 30.34 -21.82 -25.70
CA LEU A 250 29.60 -21.10 -24.66
C LEU A 250 29.54 -21.84 -23.32
N ALA A 251 29.79 -23.15 -23.30
CA ALA A 251 29.87 -23.96 -22.08
C ALA A 251 31.28 -23.96 -21.44
N THR A 252 32.25 -23.27 -22.03
CA THR A 252 33.63 -23.18 -21.49
C THR A 252 33.74 -21.96 -20.58
N MET A 253 34.01 -22.16 -19.29
CA MET A 253 34.02 -21.11 -18.27
C MET A 253 35.18 -21.32 -17.28
N ASP A 254 35.77 -20.24 -16.75
CA ASP A 254 36.91 -20.27 -15.82
C ASP A 254 36.45 -20.42 -14.36
N TYR A 255 36.49 -21.62 -13.79
CA TYR A 255 36.08 -21.87 -12.40
C TYR A 255 37.11 -21.46 -11.35
N ASP A 256 38.32 -21.06 -11.74
CA ASP A 256 39.49 -20.97 -10.86
C ASP A 256 39.32 -19.87 -9.78
N PHE A 257 38.50 -18.83 -10.06
CA PHE A 257 38.18 -17.76 -9.09
C PHE A 257 36.95 -18.07 -8.20
N LEU A 258 36.10 -19.02 -8.61
CA LEU A 258 34.96 -19.50 -7.82
C LEU A 258 35.35 -20.67 -6.91
N PHE A 259 36.50 -21.29 -7.17
CA PHE A 259 36.96 -22.49 -6.47
C PHE A 259 37.94 -22.19 -5.34
N ASP A 260 37.59 -22.59 -4.12
CA ASP A 260 38.49 -22.55 -2.97
C ASP A 260 39.36 -23.82 -2.94
N LYS A 261 40.66 -23.64 -3.25
CA LYS A 261 41.63 -24.75 -3.34
C LYS A 261 41.90 -25.42 -1.99
N VAL A 262 41.64 -24.76 -0.87
CA VAL A 262 41.85 -25.31 0.49
C VAL A 262 40.65 -26.17 0.88
N ARG A 263 39.43 -25.65 0.72
CA ARG A 263 38.19 -26.35 1.05
C ARG A 263 37.77 -27.38 0.00
N ARG A 264 38.30 -27.25 -1.22
CA ARG A 264 37.90 -28.01 -2.42
C ARG A 264 36.41 -27.87 -2.73
N GLN A 265 35.89 -26.66 -2.51
CA GLN A 265 34.47 -26.32 -2.67
C GLN A 265 34.34 -25.06 -3.52
N LEU A 266 33.19 -24.92 -4.19
CA LEU A 266 32.84 -23.71 -4.93
C LEU A 266 32.12 -22.73 -4.00
N VAL A 267 32.41 -21.44 -4.15
CA VAL A 267 31.61 -20.35 -3.52
C VAL A 267 30.23 -20.26 -4.17
N ILE A 268 29.27 -19.62 -3.49
CA ILE A 268 27.92 -19.43 -4.05
C ILE A 268 27.97 -18.60 -5.35
N GLY A 269 28.68 -17.48 -5.31
CA GLY A 269 28.93 -16.66 -6.48
C GLY A 269 29.94 -15.54 -6.23
N TYR A 270 30.02 -14.64 -7.20
CA TYR A 270 31.03 -13.58 -7.25
C TYR A 270 30.41 -12.27 -7.74
N ASN A 271 30.61 -11.21 -6.97
CA ASN A 271 30.23 -9.86 -7.36
C ASN A 271 31.38 -9.24 -8.17
N VAL A 272 31.14 -9.03 -9.47
CA VAL A 272 32.16 -8.51 -10.38
C VAL A 272 32.45 -7.02 -10.12
N GLY A 273 31.45 -6.25 -9.72
CA GLY A 273 31.61 -4.82 -9.40
C GLY A 273 32.44 -4.58 -8.12
N GLU A 274 32.29 -5.47 -7.14
CA GLU A 274 33.05 -5.40 -5.87
C GLU A 274 34.36 -6.20 -5.89
N HIS A 275 34.63 -6.95 -6.95
CA HIS A 275 35.75 -7.89 -7.06
C HIS A 275 35.85 -8.87 -5.87
N ARG A 276 34.71 -9.42 -5.44
CA ARG A 276 34.61 -10.18 -4.19
C ARG A 276 33.76 -11.44 -4.34
N CYS A 277 34.27 -12.56 -3.82
CA CYS A 277 33.51 -13.80 -3.68
C CYS A 277 32.57 -13.74 -2.46
N ASP A 278 31.46 -14.47 -2.53
CA ASP A 278 30.63 -14.69 -1.36
C ASP A 278 31.39 -15.46 -0.28
N SER A 279 31.01 -15.23 0.99
CA SER A 279 31.61 -15.90 2.15
C SER A 279 31.12 -17.34 2.34
N SER A 280 30.08 -17.73 1.61
CA SER A 280 29.41 -19.03 1.72
C SER A 280 29.83 -19.96 0.59
N TYR A 281 29.75 -21.27 0.84
CA TYR A 281 30.22 -22.31 -0.07
C TYR A 281 29.13 -23.36 -0.29
N TYR A 282 29.15 -23.99 -1.46
CA TYR A 282 28.36 -25.18 -1.72
C TYR A 282 29.07 -26.39 -1.12
N ASP A 283 28.59 -26.82 0.05
CA ASP A 283 29.22 -27.82 0.90
C ASP A 283 28.41 -29.11 1.08
N LEU A 284 27.26 -29.28 0.40
CA LEU A 284 26.40 -30.47 0.51
C LEU A 284 26.19 -31.15 -0.84
N LEU A 285 26.10 -32.49 -0.81
CA LEU A 285 25.80 -33.29 -2.01
C LEU A 285 24.33 -33.19 -2.43
N ALA A 286 23.41 -33.02 -1.47
CA ALA A 286 22.00 -32.73 -1.72
C ALA A 286 21.80 -31.24 -2.02
N SER A 287 22.28 -30.82 -3.18
CA SER A 287 22.14 -29.47 -3.71
C SER A 287 22.15 -29.50 -5.23
N GLU A 288 21.52 -28.50 -5.84
CA GLU A 288 21.58 -28.14 -7.24
C GLU A 288 23.02 -27.95 -7.75
N ALA A 289 23.95 -27.53 -6.89
CA ALA A 289 25.35 -27.30 -7.21
C ALA A 289 26.14 -28.58 -7.53
N ARG A 290 25.58 -29.77 -7.24
CA ARG A 290 26.22 -31.03 -7.63
C ARG A 290 26.35 -31.16 -9.14
N LEU A 291 25.39 -30.62 -9.91
CA LEU A 291 25.48 -30.61 -11.37
C LEU A 291 26.68 -29.77 -11.84
N CYS A 292 26.86 -28.58 -11.26
CA CYS A 292 28.02 -27.74 -11.55
C CYS A 292 29.34 -28.46 -11.25
N ASN A 293 29.47 -29.07 -10.07
CA ASN A 293 30.66 -29.84 -9.70
C ASN A 293 30.94 -30.98 -10.68
N PHE A 294 29.91 -31.75 -11.06
CA PHE A 294 30.06 -32.84 -12.02
C PHE A 294 30.59 -32.35 -13.38
N ILE A 295 29.99 -31.27 -13.91
CA ILE A 295 30.37 -30.71 -15.21
C ILE A 295 31.79 -30.17 -15.20
N ALA A 296 32.16 -29.42 -14.16
CA ALA A 296 33.49 -28.85 -14.06
C ALA A 296 34.57 -29.94 -13.89
N ILE A 297 34.28 -31.04 -13.20
CA ILE A 297 35.17 -32.22 -13.17
C ILE A 297 35.26 -32.88 -14.54
N ALA A 298 34.14 -33.07 -15.23
CA ALA A 298 34.11 -33.69 -16.55
C ALA A 298 34.85 -32.87 -17.62
N GLN A 299 34.85 -31.54 -17.50
CA GLN A 299 35.63 -30.63 -18.36
C GLN A 299 37.11 -30.56 -17.96
N GLY A 300 37.49 -31.09 -16.79
CA GLY A 300 38.86 -31.04 -16.26
C GLY A 300 39.22 -29.73 -15.54
N GLU A 301 38.24 -28.87 -15.26
CA GLU A 301 38.41 -27.59 -14.56
C GLU A 301 38.55 -27.77 -13.05
N LEU A 302 37.92 -28.82 -12.49
CA LEU A 302 38.00 -29.15 -11.07
C LEU A 302 38.58 -30.56 -10.84
N PRO A 303 39.31 -30.76 -9.73
CA PRO A 303 39.78 -32.08 -9.33
C PRO A 303 38.61 -32.95 -8.85
N GLN A 304 38.71 -34.28 -9.05
CA GLN A 304 37.65 -35.23 -8.67
C GLN A 304 37.35 -35.21 -7.16
N GLU A 305 38.35 -34.86 -6.35
CA GLU A 305 38.24 -34.71 -4.89
C GLU A 305 37.20 -33.67 -4.46
N SER A 306 36.89 -32.69 -5.31
CA SER A 306 35.83 -31.71 -5.04
C SER A 306 34.46 -32.36 -4.90
N TRP A 307 34.18 -33.43 -5.66
CA TRP A 307 32.93 -34.20 -5.52
C TRP A 307 32.79 -34.84 -4.13
N PHE A 308 33.89 -35.35 -3.60
CA PHE A 308 33.93 -36.00 -2.28
C PHE A 308 34.05 -35.01 -1.12
N ALA A 309 34.40 -33.75 -1.40
CA ALA A 309 34.38 -32.65 -0.43
C ALA A 309 32.97 -32.13 -0.12
N LEU A 310 31.97 -32.48 -0.94
CA LEU A 310 30.56 -32.24 -0.62
C LEU A 310 30.13 -33.11 0.58
N GLY A 311 29.36 -32.57 1.50
CA GLY A 311 28.90 -33.25 2.71
C GLY A 311 27.83 -34.29 2.41
N ARG A 312 27.94 -35.46 3.05
CA ARG A 312 26.92 -36.52 3.07
C ARG A 312 26.19 -36.54 4.41
N LEU A 313 25.56 -35.43 4.78
CA LEU A 313 24.76 -35.36 6.01
C LEU A 313 23.49 -36.17 5.82
N LEU A 314 23.28 -37.17 6.66
CA LEU A 314 22.16 -38.11 6.55
C LEU A 314 21.16 -37.91 7.68
N THR A 315 19.87 -37.99 7.35
CA THR A 315 18.77 -38.18 8.29
C THR A 315 18.03 -39.48 7.96
N ILE A 316 17.17 -39.95 8.87
CA ILE A 316 16.29 -41.10 8.62
C ILE A 316 14.85 -40.59 8.56
N THR A 317 14.22 -40.76 7.41
CA THR A 317 12.84 -40.34 7.16
C THR A 317 12.09 -41.51 6.53
N GLY A 318 10.96 -41.92 7.13
CA GLY A 318 10.22 -43.09 6.64
C GLY A 318 10.94 -44.45 6.77
N GLY A 319 12.07 -44.51 7.49
CA GLY A 319 12.87 -45.73 7.68
C GLY A 319 14.08 -45.85 6.74
N GLU A 320 14.23 -44.96 5.77
CA GLU A 320 15.31 -44.94 4.79
C GLU A 320 16.27 -43.74 5.02
N PRO A 321 17.60 -43.89 4.82
CA PRO A 321 18.53 -42.76 4.88
C PRO A 321 18.34 -41.77 3.73
N VAL A 322 18.28 -40.49 4.05
CA VAL A 322 18.12 -39.36 3.11
C VAL A 322 19.21 -38.33 3.36
N LEU A 323 19.83 -37.82 2.29
CA LEU A 323 20.74 -36.67 2.42
C LEU A 323 19.97 -35.39 2.77
N LEU A 324 20.48 -34.62 3.74
CA LEU A 324 19.95 -33.30 4.09
C LEU A 324 20.48 -32.24 3.11
N SER A 325 19.60 -31.32 2.71
CA SER A 325 19.96 -30.09 2.00
C SER A 325 19.91 -28.89 2.96
N TRP A 326 20.30 -27.70 2.48
CA TRP A 326 20.18 -26.49 3.30
C TRP A 326 18.72 -26.05 3.41
N GLY A 327 18.00 -25.98 2.28
CA GLY A 327 16.64 -25.47 2.21
C GLY A 327 15.53 -26.49 2.43
N GLY A 328 15.80 -27.80 2.28
CA GLY A 328 14.76 -28.83 2.23
C GLY A 328 13.85 -28.71 1.01
N SER A 329 14.30 -28.01 -0.04
CA SER A 329 13.53 -27.63 -1.22
C SER A 329 13.55 -28.76 -2.25
N MET A 330 12.41 -29.09 -2.88
CA MET A 330 12.33 -30.19 -3.85
C MET A 330 13.31 -30.00 -5.03
N PHE A 331 13.50 -28.75 -5.47
CA PHE A 331 14.40 -28.41 -6.57
C PHE A 331 15.86 -28.83 -6.32
N GLU A 332 16.39 -28.66 -5.10
CA GLU A 332 17.77 -29.03 -4.73
C GLU A 332 18.06 -30.50 -5.02
N TYR A 333 17.05 -31.37 -4.87
CA TYR A 333 17.16 -32.80 -5.11
C TYR A 333 16.92 -33.18 -6.56
N LEU A 334 15.88 -32.62 -7.21
CA LEU A 334 15.35 -33.15 -8.46
C LEU A 334 15.77 -32.38 -9.72
N MET A 335 16.13 -31.10 -9.64
CA MET A 335 16.54 -30.35 -10.83
C MET A 335 17.71 -31.01 -11.58
N PRO A 336 18.77 -31.51 -10.90
CA PRO A 336 19.87 -32.17 -11.61
C PRO A 336 19.42 -33.37 -12.46
N LEU A 337 18.33 -34.07 -12.07
CA LEU A 337 17.82 -35.24 -12.79
C LEU A 337 17.28 -34.92 -14.19
N LEU A 338 17.01 -33.65 -14.50
CA LEU A 338 16.55 -33.23 -15.82
C LEU A 338 17.53 -33.62 -16.94
N VAL A 339 18.82 -33.63 -16.64
CA VAL A 339 19.89 -34.01 -17.58
C VAL A 339 20.84 -35.06 -17.03
N MET A 340 21.10 -35.07 -15.72
CA MET A 340 22.02 -36.01 -15.08
C MET A 340 21.29 -37.32 -14.70
N PRO A 341 21.79 -38.50 -15.07
CA PRO A 341 21.16 -39.77 -14.71
C PRO A 341 21.37 -40.12 -13.23
N THR A 342 20.47 -40.92 -12.68
CA THR A 342 20.70 -41.69 -11.43
C THR A 342 20.64 -43.17 -11.71
N TYR A 343 21.27 -43.95 -10.83
CA TYR A 343 21.32 -45.40 -10.91
C TYR A 343 20.60 -46.02 -9.72
N GLU A 344 19.79 -47.04 -9.98
CA GLU A 344 19.03 -47.75 -8.94
C GLU A 344 19.96 -48.25 -7.82
N ASN A 345 19.48 -48.17 -6.58
CA ASN A 345 20.21 -48.60 -5.37
C ASN A 345 21.51 -47.80 -5.09
N THR A 346 21.56 -46.54 -5.53
CA THR A 346 22.61 -45.59 -5.15
C THR A 346 22.11 -44.59 -4.12
N LEU A 347 23.03 -43.94 -3.40
CA LEU A 347 22.69 -42.96 -2.37
C LEU A 347 21.85 -41.78 -2.92
N LEU A 348 22.18 -41.29 -4.11
CA LEU A 348 21.45 -40.19 -4.75
C LEU A 348 20.06 -40.61 -5.19
N ASP A 349 19.92 -41.79 -5.79
CA ASP A 349 18.64 -42.33 -6.23
C ASP A 349 17.67 -42.51 -5.05
N GLN A 350 18.15 -43.17 -4.00
CA GLN A 350 17.38 -43.34 -2.76
C GLN A 350 17.00 -42.00 -2.11
N THR A 351 17.93 -41.04 -2.07
CA THR A 351 17.66 -39.70 -1.54
C THR A 351 16.53 -39.02 -2.31
N CYS A 352 16.54 -39.09 -3.65
CA CYS A 352 15.51 -38.47 -4.48
C CYS A 352 14.13 -39.11 -4.23
N VAL A 353 14.05 -40.44 -4.12
CA VAL A 353 12.80 -41.16 -3.78
C VAL A 353 12.28 -40.72 -2.41
N ALA A 354 13.12 -40.81 -1.38
CA ALA A 354 12.71 -40.53 -0.01
C ALA A 354 12.35 -39.04 0.23
N ALA A 355 13.02 -38.11 -0.47
CA ALA A 355 12.65 -36.69 -0.42
C ALA A 355 11.24 -36.42 -0.97
N VAL A 356 10.86 -37.09 -2.06
CA VAL A 356 9.51 -36.99 -2.64
C VAL A 356 8.47 -37.62 -1.71
N GLU A 357 8.74 -38.81 -1.16
CA GLU A 357 7.85 -39.46 -0.21
C GLU A 357 7.59 -38.60 1.02
N ARG A 358 8.63 -37.99 1.59
CA ARG A 358 8.47 -37.09 2.74
C ARG A 358 7.65 -35.84 2.40
N GLN A 359 7.83 -35.26 1.22
CA GLN A 359 7.02 -34.14 0.74
C GLN A 359 5.53 -34.51 0.58
N ILE A 360 5.24 -35.71 0.07
CA ILE A 360 3.87 -36.25 -0.02
C ILE A 360 3.27 -36.40 1.38
N GLU A 361 4.02 -36.98 2.32
CA GLU A 361 3.58 -37.14 3.71
C GLU A 361 3.33 -35.78 4.38
N TYR A 362 4.23 -34.81 4.19
CA TYR A 362 4.10 -33.48 4.78
C TYR A 362 2.87 -32.72 4.28
N GLY A 363 2.59 -32.81 2.96
CA GLY A 363 1.35 -32.25 2.39
C GLY A 363 0.10 -32.90 3.01
N ARG A 364 0.12 -34.22 3.22
CA ARG A 364 -0.97 -34.97 3.87
C ARG A 364 -1.16 -34.55 5.33
N GLU A 365 -0.09 -34.39 6.10
CA GLU A 365 -0.12 -33.92 7.50
C GLU A 365 -0.75 -32.54 7.64
N ARG A 366 -0.54 -31.66 6.65
CA ARG A 366 -1.05 -30.28 6.61
C ARG A 366 -2.38 -30.13 5.87
N GLY A 367 -2.92 -31.19 5.27
CA GLY A 367 -4.18 -31.17 4.51
C GLY A 367 -4.12 -30.44 3.17
N VAL A 368 -2.93 -30.17 2.63
CA VAL A 368 -2.72 -29.41 1.37
C VAL A 368 -2.10 -30.30 0.28
N PRO A 369 -2.05 -29.86 -1.00
CA PRO A 369 -1.20 -30.49 -2.01
C PRO A 369 0.29 -30.42 -1.61
N TRP A 370 1.14 -31.23 -2.24
CA TRP A 370 2.58 -31.24 -1.98
C TRP A 370 3.38 -30.63 -3.15
N GLY A 371 4.69 -30.45 -2.99
CA GLY A 371 5.55 -29.78 -3.97
C GLY A 371 6.10 -28.45 -3.44
N ILE A 372 6.65 -28.46 -2.23
CA ILE A 372 7.26 -27.29 -1.61
C ILE A 372 8.67 -27.13 -2.18
N SER A 373 8.93 -25.98 -2.78
CA SER A 373 10.19 -25.65 -3.42
C SER A 373 10.37 -24.14 -3.47
N GLU A 374 11.48 -23.66 -4.01
CA GLU A 374 11.68 -22.23 -4.27
C GLU A 374 10.65 -21.70 -5.28
N CYS A 375 9.94 -20.63 -4.92
CA CYS A 375 8.90 -20.06 -5.75
C CYS A 375 8.52 -18.63 -5.33
N GLY A 376 7.70 -17.99 -6.16
CA GLY A 376 6.95 -16.81 -5.76
C GLY A 376 5.92 -17.13 -4.67
N TYR A 377 5.68 -16.20 -3.74
CA TYR A 377 4.70 -16.36 -2.65
C TYR A 377 3.82 -15.10 -2.49
N ASN A 378 2.76 -15.16 -1.69
CA ASN A 378 1.76 -14.09 -1.56
C ASN A 378 2.29 -12.91 -0.72
N THR A 379 3.30 -12.23 -1.24
CA THR A 379 3.89 -11.00 -0.73
C THR A 379 4.41 -10.24 -1.94
N VAL A 380 4.14 -8.94 -2.00
CA VAL A 380 4.52 -8.09 -3.14
C VAL A 380 5.46 -6.96 -2.71
N ASP A 381 6.27 -6.45 -3.64
CA ASP A 381 7.04 -5.21 -3.44
C ASP A 381 6.18 -3.95 -3.69
N VAL A 382 6.84 -2.78 -3.62
CA VAL A 382 6.26 -1.45 -3.92
C VAL A 382 5.72 -1.31 -5.35
N HIS A 383 6.11 -2.19 -6.27
CA HIS A 383 5.65 -2.23 -7.65
C HIS A 383 4.64 -3.36 -7.91
N LEU A 384 4.14 -3.99 -6.84
CA LEU A 384 3.19 -5.11 -6.88
C LEU A 384 3.75 -6.39 -7.52
N ASN A 385 5.07 -6.58 -7.55
CA ASN A 385 5.67 -7.84 -8.00
C ASN A 385 5.75 -8.84 -6.86
N TYR A 386 5.29 -10.07 -7.11
CA TYR A 386 5.45 -11.18 -6.17
C TYR A 386 6.92 -11.38 -5.81
N GLN A 387 7.18 -11.53 -4.52
CA GLN A 387 8.51 -11.81 -4.00
C GLN A 387 8.85 -13.28 -4.15
N TYR A 388 10.14 -13.58 -4.33
CA TYR A 388 10.66 -14.92 -4.55
C TYR A 388 11.51 -15.40 -3.37
N ARG A 389 11.35 -16.65 -2.93
CA ARG A 389 12.12 -17.21 -1.82
C ARG A 389 12.19 -18.74 -1.92
N ALA A 390 13.25 -19.32 -1.35
CA ALA A 390 13.35 -20.76 -1.14
C ALA A 390 12.50 -21.25 0.05
N PHE A 391 11.62 -22.22 -0.22
CA PHE A 391 10.84 -22.96 0.77
C PHE A 391 11.24 -24.44 0.78
N GLY A 392 10.99 -25.13 1.89
CA GLY A 392 11.25 -26.56 1.96
C GLY A 392 10.64 -27.22 3.18
N VAL A 393 10.77 -28.55 3.23
CA VAL A 393 10.20 -29.36 4.32
C VAL A 393 11.21 -29.42 5.49
N PRO A 394 10.78 -29.16 6.74
CA PRO A 394 11.67 -29.11 7.90
C PRO A 394 12.57 -30.33 8.08
N ASP A 395 12.07 -31.53 7.84
CA ASP A 395 12.82 -32.78 8.04
C ASP A 395 13.88 -33.04 6.97
N LEU A 396 13.89 -32.26 5.89
CA LEU A 396 14.83 -32.38 4.76
C LEU A 396 15.85 -31.23 4.73
N GLY A 397 15.73 -30.22 5.60
CA GLY A 397 16.51 -28.99 5.55
C GLY A 397 17.22 -28.65 6.86
N LEU A 398 18.42 -28.08 6.78
CA LEU A 398 19.17 -27.57 7.96
C LEU A 398 18.70 -26.19 8.43
N LYS A 399 18.02 -25.43 7.56
CA LYS A 399 17.57 -24.07 7.83
C LYS A 399 16.48 -24.03 8.91
N ARG A 400 16.62 -23.12 9.87
CA ARG A 400 15.59 -22.88 10.90
C ARG A 400 14.37 -22.18 10.30
N GLY A 401 13.17 -22.45 10.84
CA GLY A 401 11.93 -21.77 10.45
C GLY A 401 11.25 -22.32 9.19
N LEU A 402 11.72 -23.45 8.63
CA LEU A 402 11.12 -24.07 7.44
C LEU A 402 9.63 -24.46 7.61
N GLY A 403 9.16 -24.63 8.86
CA GLY A 403 7.77 -25.00 9.15
C GLY A 403 6.78 -23.83 9.23
N GLU A 404 7.28 -22.58 9.19
CA GLU A 404 6.50 -21.35 9.37
C GLU A 404 5.71 -20.97 8.11
N ASP A 405 6.29 -21.22 6.93
CA ASP A 405 5.71 -20.90 5.64
C ASP A 405 5.21 -22.18 4.94
N LEU A 406 4.04 -22.13 4.31
CA LEU A 406 3.43 -23.27 3.59
C LEU A 406 3.04 -22.84 2.19
N VAL A 407 3.99 -22.93 1.25
CA VAL A 407 3.80 -22.54 -0.15
C VAL A 407 4.07 -23.73 -1.05
N VAL A 408 3.15 -24.03 -1.96
CA VAL A 408 3.21 -25.17 -2.87
C VAL A 408 3.42 -24.69 -4.29
N ALA A 409 4.45 -25.20 -4.96
CA ALA A 409 4.83 -24.84 -6.32
C ALA A 409 4.56 -26.00 -7.29
N PRO A 410 3.70 -25.83 -8.31
CA PRO A 410 3.35 -26.93 -9.21
C PRO A 410 4.54 -27.52 -9.98
N TYR A 411 5.55 -26.72 -10.32
CA TYR A 411 6.73 -27.22 -11.03
C TYR A 411 7.53 -28.25 -10.19
N ALA A 412 7.49 -28.15 -8.85
CA ALA A 412 8.13 -29.12 -7.97
C ALA A 412 7.43 -30.48 -8.05
N SER A 413 6.11 -30.49 -8.18
CA SER A 413 5.33 -31.70 -8.48
C SER A 413 5.65 -32.23 -9.88
N ALA A 414 5.87 -31.35 -10.86
CA ALA A 414 6.28 -31.76 -12.20
C ALA A 414 7.67 -32.44 -12.18
N LEU A 415 8.64 -31.91 -11.42
CA LEU A 415 9.95 -32.56 -11.27
C LEU A 415 9.84 -33.98 -10.68
N ALA A 416 8.91 -34.20 -9.75
CA ALA A 416 8.67 -35.51 -9.16
C ALA A 416 8.15 -36.57 -10.16
N LEU A 417 7.75 -36.20 -11.38
CA LEU A 417 7.43 -37.16 -12.46
C LEU A 417 8.61 -38.06 -12.82
N MET A 418 9.85 -37.59 -12.58
CA MET A 418 11.06 -38.36 -12.85
C MET A 418 11.31 -39.48 -11.85
N VAL A 419 10.60 -39.45 -10.71
CA VAL A 419 10.80 -40.35 -9.57
C VAL A 419 9.53 -41.15 -9.28
N THR A 420 8.41 -40.48 -8.99
CA THR A 420 7.11 -41.10 -8.66
C THR A 420 6.00 -40.58 -9.60
N PRO A 421 5.92 -41.07 -10.85
CA PRO A 421 5.09 -40.47 -11.89
C PRO A 421 3.59 -40.48 -11.57
N GLU A 422 3.06 -41.57 -11.01
CA GLU A 422 1.62 -41.67 -10.70
C GLU A 422 1.19 -40.65 -9.64
N ALA A 423 1.95 -40.55 -8.53
CA ALA A 423 1.66 -39.61 -7.45
C ALA A 423 1.77 -38.15 -7.93
N ALA A 424 2.79 -37.84 -8.73
CA ALA A 424 2.99 -36.52 -9.30
C ALA A 424 1.84 -36.12 -10.24
N CYS A 425 1.39 -37.03 -11.12
CA CYS A 425 0.24 -36.80 -11.99
C CYS A 425 -1.04 -36.50 -11.20
N LEU A 426 -1.36 -37.29 -10.17
CA LEU A 426 -2.53 -37.07 -9.32
C LEU A 426 -2.46 -35.71 -8.60
N ASN A 427 -1.28 -35.31 -8.13
CA ASN A 427 -1.11 -34.02 -7.46
C ASN A 427 -1.23 -32.83 -8.44
N LEU A 428 -0.69 -32.95 -9.65
CA LEU A 428 -0.85 -31.94 -10.69
C LEU A 428 -2.31 -31.78 -11.12
N GLN A 429 -3.06 -32.88 -11.24
CA GLN A 429 -4.51 -32.85 -11.51
C GLN A 429 -5.28 -32.16 -10.37
N ARG A 430 -4.91 -32.45 -9.11
CA ARG A 430 -5.48 -31.76 -7.94
C ARG A 430 -5.19 -30.26 -7.98
N LEU A 431 -3.93 -29.86 -8.20
CA LEU A 431 -3.53 -28.45 -8.30
C LEU A 431 -4.27 -27.73 -9.44
N ALA A 432 -4.46 -28.38 -10.59
CA ALA A 432 -5.26 -27.82 -11.67
C ALA A 432 -6.74 -27.62 -11.27
N ALA A 433 -7.34 -28.60 -10.59
CA ALA A 433 -8.72 -28.51 -10.08
C ALA A 433 -8.88 -27.42 -9.00
N ASP A 434 -7.83 -27.16 -8.22
CA ASP A 434 -7.77 -26.07 -7.23
C ASP A 434 -7.57 -24.67 -7.88
N GLY A 435 -7.63 -24.57 -9.21
CA GLY A 435 -7.63 -23.30 -9.94
C GLY A 435 -6.24 -22.75 -10.27
N LEU A 436 -5.18 -23.57 -10.18
CA LEU A 436 -3.82 -23.16 -10.55
C LEU A 436 -3.53 -23.25 -12.05
N ALA A 437 -4.46 -23.75 -12.87
CA ALA A 437 -4.30 -23.77 -14.32
C ALA A 437 -4.63 -22.39 -14.93
N GLY A 438 -3.75 -21.89 -15.80
CA GLY A 438 -3.95 -20.69 -16.59
C GLY A 438 -3.50 -20.89 -18.05
N ARG A 439 -3.56 -19.81 -18.84
CA ARG A 439 -3.29 -19.84 -20.28
C ARG A 439 -1.93 -20.41 -20.68
N LEU A 440 -0.88 -20.17 -19.87
CA LEU A 440 0.48 -20.62 -20.14
C LEU A 440 0.87 -21.87 -19.33
N GLY A 441 -0.12 -22.63 -18.84
CA GLY A 441 0.07 -23.77 -17.97
C GLY A 441 -0.22 -23.45 -16.51
N LEU A 442 0.43 -24.17 -15.60
CA LEU A 442 0.22 -23.98 -14.16
C LEU A 442 0.90 -22.68 -13.70
N PHE A 443 0.18 -21.90 -12.88
CA PHE A 443 0.70 -20.72 -12.19
C PHE A 443 1.84 -21.10 -11.24
N GLU A 444 2.61 -20.08 -10.86
CA GLU A 444 3.83 -20.21 -10.07
C GLU A 444 3.66 -20.99 -8.75
N ALA A 445 2.66 -20.64 -7.94
CA ALA A 445 2.46 -21.25 -6.63
C ALA A 445 1.05 -20.99 -6.06
N ILE A 446 0.73 -21.72 -4.99
CA ILE A 446 -0.37 -21.44 -4.06
C ILE A 446 0.20 -21.31 -2.63
N ASP A 447 -0.14 -20.23 -1.96
CA ASP A 447 0.33 -19.89 -0.62
C ASP A 447 -0.77 -20.19 0.40
N TYR A 448 -0.51 -21.12 1.32
CA TYR A 448 -1.39 -21.53 2.43
C TYR A 448 -0.94 -20.94 3.78
N THR A 449 0.03 -20.02 3.80
CA THR A 449 0.62 -19.50 5.04
C THR A 449 -0.39 -18.62 5.79
N PRO A 450 -0.82 -18.96 7.02
CA PRO A 450 -1.92 -18.26 7.70
C PRO A 450 -1.70 -16.76 7.93
N SER A 451 -0.46 -16.36 8.22
CA SER A 451 -0.09 -14.94 8.42
C SER A 451 -0.17 -14.09 7.15
N ARG A 452 -0.29 -14.73 5.98
CA ARG A 452 -0.39 -14.09 4.66
C ARG A 452 -1.79 -14.21 4.04
N GLN A 453 -2.74 -14.86 4.73
CA GLN A 453 -4.11 -15.01 4.25
C GLN A 453 -5.02 -13.89 4.76
N ARG A 454 -6.04 -13.57 3.97
CA ARG A 454 -7.14 -12.68 4.40
C ARG A 454 -8.09 -13.42 5.33
N ARG A 455 -8.85 -12.67 6.13
CA ARG A 455 -9.85 -13.24 7.03
C ARG A 455 -10.96 -13.93 6.24
N GLY A 456 -11.03 -15.26 6.32
CA GLY A 456 -12.01 -16.09 5.61
C GLY A 456 -11.46 -16.82 4.38
N GLU A 457 -10.22 -16.53 3.96
CA GLU A 457 -9.52 -17.27 2.91
C GLU A 457 -8.58 -18.31 3.53
N SER A 458 -8.48 -19.48 2.89
CA SER A 458 -7.58 -20.56 3.29
C SER A 458 -6.28 -20.62 2.46
N SER A 459 -6.23 -19.94 1.32
CA SER A 459 -5.09 -19.95 0.39
C SER A 459 -5.16 -18.84 -0.66
N ALA A 460 -4.01 -18.41 -1.17
CA ALA A 460 -3.90 -17.42 -2.25
C ALA A 460 -3.05 -17.93 -3.43
N VAL A 461 -3.53 -17.75 -4.67
CA VAL A 461 -2.81 -18.18 -5.89
C VAL A 461 -1.86 -17.09 -6.37
N VAL A 462 -0.59 -17.45 -6.58
CA VAL A 462 0.46 -16.58 -7.10
C VAL A 462 0.40 -16.59 -8.62
N ARG A 463 -0.34 -15.63 -9.20
CA ARG A 463 -0.61 -15.53 -10.65
C ARG A 463 0.59 -14.96 -11.43
N SER A 464 1.70 -15.68 -11.47
CA SER A 464 2.87 -15.37 -12.29
C SER A 464 3.38 -16.63 -13.00
N PHE A 465 4.27 -16.45 -13.99
CA PHE A 465 4.93 -17.54 -14.70
C PHE A 465 6.44 -17.30 -14.74
N MET A 466 7.21 -18.22 -14.16
CA MET A 466 8.66 -18.19 -14.27
C MET A 466 9.15 -19.08 -15.41
N ALA A 467 9.94 -18.50 -16.32
CA ALA A 467 10.42 -19.19 -17.52
C ALA A 467 11.19 -20.48 -17.20
N HIS A 468 12.02 -20.46 -16.14
CA HIS A 468 12.80 -21.63 -15.73
C HIS A 468 11.91 -22.72 -15.09
N HIS A 469 10.90 -22.38 -14.28
CA HIS A 469 9.94 -23.35 -13.76
C HIS A 469 9.14 -24.04 -14.86
N GLN A 470 8.71 -23.28 -15.88
CA GLN A 470 8.04 -23.84 -17.06
C GLN A 470 8.99 -24.72 -17.88
N GLY A 471 10.23 -24.27 -18.11
CA GLY A 471 11.24 -25.04 -18.82
C GLY A 471 11.55 -26.37 -18.13
N MET A 472 11.72 -26.36 -16.82
CA MET A 472 11.94 -27.57 -16.02
C MET A 472 10.73 -28.51 -16.06
N SER A 473 9.52 -27.98 -15.96
CA SER A 473 8.29 -28.79 -16.06
C SER A 473 8.20 -29.48 -17.42
N LEU A 474 8.48 -28.77 -18.52
CA LEU A 474 8.51 -29.33 -19.87
C LEU A 474 9.55 -30.44 -20.02
N LEU A 475 10.74 -30.26 -19.44
CA LEU A 475 11.78 -31.30 -19.45
C LEU A 475 11.38 -32.52 -18.62
N ALA A 476 10.69 -32.35 -17.48
CA ALA A 476 10.17 -33.46 -16.68
C ALA A 476 9.05 -34.22 -17.41
N PHE A 477 8.14 -33.51 -18.10
CA PHE A 477 7.16 -34.17 -18.99
C PHE A 477 7.85 -34.94 -20.11
N ALA A 478 8.85 -34.34 -20.76
CA ALA A 478 9.63 -35.00 -21.81
C ALA A 478 10.38 -36.23 -21.28
N TYR A 479 10.88 -36.19 -20.04
CA TYR A 479 11.52 -37.31 -19.39
C TYR A 479 10.57 -38.52 -19.35
N LEU A 480 9.35 -38.34 -18.82
CA LEU A 480 8.37 -39.41 -18.68
C LEU A 480 7.80 -39.86 -20.04
N LEU A 481 7.39 -38.92 -20.89
CA LEU A 481 6.64 -39.22 -22.12
C LEU A 481 7.52 -39.67 -23.30
N LEU A 482 8.79 -39.29 -23.32
CA LEU A 482 9.72 -39.56 -24.44
C LEU A 482 10.84 -40.54 -24.04
N GLY A 483 10.78 -41.12 -22.84
CA GLY A 483 11.76 -42.09 -22.37
C GLY A 483 13.14 -41.48 -22.15
N ARG A 484 13.21 -40.44 -21.29
CA ARG A 484 14.41 -39.76 -20.79
C ARG A 484 15.42 -39.29 -21.85
N PRO A 485 14.98 -38.52 -22.87
CA PRO A 485 15.84 -38.14 -23.99
C PRO A 485 17.04 -37.26 -23.58
N MET A 486 16.90 -36.40 -22.58
CA MET A 486 17.99 -35.52 -22.15
C MET A 486 19.08 -36.27 -21.40
N GLN A 487 18.73 -37.16 -20.47
CA GLN A 487 19.72 -38.03 -19.81
C GLN A 487 20.48 -38.92 -20.81
N LYS A 488 19.78 -39.50 -21.81
CA LYS A 488 20.45 -40.28 -22.87
C LYS A 488 21.45 -39.44 -23.68
N ARG A 489 21.16 -38.16 -23.92
CA ARG A 489 22.07 -37.23 -24.60
C ARG A 489 23.26 -36.88 -23.71
N PHE A 490 23.00 -36.61 -22.43
CA PHE A 490 24.04 -36.40 -21.44
C PHE A 490 24.99 -37.60 -21.37
N GLU A 491 24.47 -38.82 -21.24
CA GLU A 491 25.24 -40.06 -21.22
C GLU A 491 25.97 -40.36 -22.55
N SER A 492 25.58 -39.72 -23.65
CA SER A 492 26.25 -39.90 -24.94
C SER A 492 27.48 -39.00 -25.10
N ASP A 493 27.65 -37.99 -24.24
CA ASP A 493 28.78 -37.09 -24.29
C ASP A 493 30.06 -37.76 -23.74
N PRO A 494 31.16 -37.82 -24.51
CA PRO A 494 32.38 -38.50 -24.06
C PRO A 494 32.97 -37.96 -22.76
N LEU A 495 32.86 -36.66 -22.48
CA LEU A 495 33.37 -36.05 -21.25
C LEU A 495 32.57 -36.52 -20.03
N PHE A 496 31.26 -36.61 -20.19
CA PHE A 496 30.37 -37.07 -19.13
C PHE A 496 30.52 -38.57 -18.90
N GLN A 497 30.64 -39.38 -19.96
CA GLN A 497 30.89 -40.83 -19.86
C GLN A 497 32.10 -41.18 -18.99
N ALA A 498 33.19 -40.43 -19.12
CA ALA A 498 34.39 -40.63 -18.31
C ALA A 498 34.17 -40.37 -16.80
N THR A 499 33.14 -39.60 -16.46
CA THR A 499 32.88 -39.08 -15.10
C THR A 499 31.68 -39.74 -14.42
N LEU A 500 30.83 -40.49 -15.15
CA LEU A 500 29.59 -41.11 -14.65
C LEU A 500 29.75 -41.98 -13.39
N LEU A 501 30.92 -42.57 -13.16
CA LEU A 501 31.20 -43.39 -11.98
C LEU A 501 31.00 -42.63 -10.66
N LEU A 502 31.12 -41.29 -10.65
CA LEU A 502 30.85 -40.46 -9.48
C LEU A 502 29.40 -40.55 -8.98
N LEU A 503 28.47 -40.92 -9.87
CA LEU A 503 27.04 -41.03 -9.57
C LEU A 503 26.67 -42.39 -8.96
N GLN A 504 27.62 -43.34 -8.90
CA GLN A 504 27.39 -44.72 -8.44
C GLN A 504 27.86 -44.94 -6.99
N GLU A 505 27.56 -43.99 -6.10
CA GLU A 505 27.89 -44.08 -4.68
C GLU A 505 26.93 -45.05 -3.96
N ARG A 506 27.48 -46.03 -3.22
CA ARG A 506 26.68 -47.01 -2.46
C ARG A 506 26.00 -46.35 -1.27
N ILE A 507 24.81 -46.84 -0.94
CA ILE A 507 24.07 -46.47 0.27
C ILE A 507 24.88 -46.90 1.50
N PRO A 508 25.24 -45.98 2.42
CA PRO A 508 25.97 -46.32 3.64
C PRO A 508 25.18 -47.27 4.54
N ARG A 509 25.83 -48.29 5.12
CA ARG A 509 25.21 -49.13 6.16
C ARG A 509 25.08 -48.31 7.45
N ALA A 510 23.83 -48.03 7.85
CA ALA A 510 23.47 -47.06 8.87
C ALA A 510 24.27 -47.14 10.18
N THR A 511 24.90 -46.03 10.56
CA THR A 511 25.06 -45.61 11.96
C THR A 511 24.55 -44.19 12.03
N ALA A 512 23.36 -44.00 12.59
CA ALA A 512 22.68 -42.70 12.64
C ALA A 512 23.51 -41.70 13.45
N PHE A 513 23.95 -40.60 12.84
CA PHE A 513 24.42 -39.43 13.57
C PHE A 513 23.25 -38.48 13.75
N HIS A 514 22.71 -38.44 14.97
CA HIS A 514 21.81 -37.38 15.42
C HIS A 514 22.58 -36.06 15.48
N ALA A 515 22.28 -35.13 14.57
CA ALA A 515 22.47 -33.72 14.85
C ALA A 515 21.25 -33.26 15.67
N ASN A 516 21.48 -32.85 16.91
CA ASN A 516 20.46 -32.32 17.83
C ASN A 516 19.66 -31.19 17.16
N ALA A 517 18.46 -31.49 16.65
CA ALA A 517 17.40 -30.50 16.59
C ALA A 517 16.89 -30.33 18.04
N PRO A 518 16.96 -29.13 18.65
CA PRO A 518 16.39 -28.93 19.97
C PRO A 518 14.87 -29.16 19.87
N ASP A 519 14.43 -30.16 20.63
CA ASP A 519 13.09 -30.36 21.17
C ASP A 519 11.95 -29.51 20.58
N LEU A 520 11.31 -30.04 19.53
CA LEU A 520 10.02 -29.55 19.02
C LEU A 520 8.84 -29.98 19.91
N SER A 521 9.11 -30.57 21.08
CA SER A 521 8.12 -31.19 21.96
C SER A 521 7.53 -30.24 23.02
N GLU A 522 8.13 -29.07 23.29
CA GLU A 522 7.68 -28.15 24.35
C GLU A 522 6.82 -26.95 23.88
N LEU A 523 6.60 -26.76 22.57
CA LEU A 523 5.75 -25.66 22.07
C LEU A 523 4.26 -26.01 21.90
N ARG A 524 3.83 -27.21 22.32
CA ARG A 524 2.43 -27.66 22.15
C ARG A 524 1.43 -27.16 23.21
N VAL A 525 1.81 -26.27 24.12
CA VAL A 525 0.85 -25.63 25.04
C VAL A 525 1.24 -24.18 25.32
N ALA A 526 1.24 -23.31 24.30
CA ALA A 526 1.03 -21.85 24.42
C ALA A 526 1.14 -21.17 23.05
N ALA A 527 0.21 -21.49 22.15
CA ALA A 527 -0.08 -20.63 21.01
C ALA A 527 -1.59 -20.46 20.92
N SER A 528 -2.14 -19.73 21.90
CA SER A 528 -3.12 -18.73 21.50
C SER A 528 -2.44 -17.92 20.41
N SER A 529 -3.02 -17.89 19.21
CA SER A 529 -2.66 -16.93 18.18
C SER A 529 -2.28 -15.61 18.87
N PRO A 530 -1.11 -15.00 18.62
CA PRO A 530 -0.95 -13.63 19.05
C PRO A 530 -2.06 -12.87 18.31
N GLU A 531 -3.12 -12.53 19.03
CA GLU A 531 -4.08 -11.55 18.57
C GLU A 531 -3.23 -10.36 18.13
N MET A 532 -3.34 -10.02 16.84
CA MET A 532 -2.76 -8.80 16.30
C MET A 532 -3.13 -7.68 17.28
N PRO A 533 -2.18 -6.97 17.90
CA PRO A 533 -2.48 -6.05 18.98
C PRO A 533 -3.17 -4.81 18.39
N VAL A 534 -4.47 -4.91 18.17
CA VAL A 534 -5.32 -3.80 17.73
C VAL A 534 -5.58 -2.88 18.92
N ARG A 535 -5.46 -1.57 18.73
CA ARG A 535 -5.79 -0.60 19.78
C ARG A 535 -7.29 -0.35 19.77
N VAL A 536 -7.99 -0.93 20.75
CA VAL A 536 -9.43 -0.74 20.98
C VAL A 536 -9.65 0.27 22.11
N LEU A 537 -10.39 1.32 21.82
CA LEU A 537 -10.75 2.40 22.75
C LEU A 537 -12.26 2.39 22.93
N ALA A 538 -12.73 2.06 24.14
CA ALA A 538 -14.15 1.92 24.46
C ALA A 538 -14.85 3.26 24.80
N SER A 539 -14.13 4.39 24.71
CA SER A 539 -14.67 5.71 25.02
C SER A 539 -14.04 6.78 24.12
N PRO A 540 -14.83 7.76 23.66
CA PRO A 540 -14.29 8.93 22.97
C PRO A 540 -13.55 9.87 23.92
N ASP A 541 -13.86 9.82 25.23
CA ASP A 541 -13.34 10.73 26.25
C ASP A 541 -11.99 10.23 26.79
N THR A 542 -10.93 10.55 26.06
CA THR A 542 -9.54 10.30 26.46
C THR A 542 -8.92 11.57 27.04
N ALA A 543 -7.94 11.43 27.94
CA ALA A 543 -7.25 12.60 28.51
C ALA A 543 -6.47 13.37 27.44
N ILE A 544 -6.03 12.67 26.39
CA ILE A 544 -5.36 13.20 25.22
C ILE A 544 -5.92 12.44 24.02
N PRO A 545 -6.31 13.12 22.94
CA PRO A 545 -6.83 12.44 21.76
C PRO A 545 -5.84 11.40 21.22
N GLU A 546 -6.31 10.16 21.09
CA GLU A 546 -5.56 9.07 20.50
C GLU A 546 -5.73 9.15 18.97
N VAL A 547 -4.62 9.18 18.23
CA VAL A 547 -4.63 9.41 16.77
C VAL A 547 -4.24 8.16 16.00
N GLN A 548 -4.80 8.01 14.81
CA GLN A 548 -4.39 7.06 13.79
C GLN A 548 -3.95 7.83 12.55
N LEU A 549 -2.78 7.47 12.02
CA LEU A 549 -2.23 8.07 10.81
C LEU A 549 -2.32 7.08 9.64
N LEU A 550 -3.01 7.49 8.59
CA LEU A 550 -3.25 6.69 7.39
C LEU A 550 -2.60 7.39 6.19
N SER A 551 -1.89 6.64 5.35
CA SER A 551 -1.22 7.24 4.19
C SER A 551 -0.79 6.21 3.14
N ASN A 552 -0.74 6.67 1.89
CA ASN A 552 -0.07 6.01 0.76
C ASN A 552 1.29 6.66 0.40
N GLY A 553 1.81 7.55 1.25
CA GLY A 553 3.03 8.33 1.04
C GLY A 553 2.83 9.71 0.39
N ARG A 554 1.68 9.98 -0.22
CA ARG A 554 1.34 11.30 -0.81
C ARG A 554 0.05 11.89 -0.24
N TYR A 555 -0.99 11.07 -0.07
CA TYR A 555 -2.22 11.43 0.61
C TYR A 555 -2.13 10.98 2.07
N HIS A 556 -2.49 11.85 3.00
CA HIS A 556 -2.34 11.64 4.43
C HIS A 556 -3.65 11.97 5.14
N VAL A 557 -4.12 11.07 5.99
CA VAL A 557 -5.29 11.26 6.84
C VAL A 557 -4.88 11.04 8.29
N MET A 558 -5.21 12.00 9.14
CA MET A 558 -5.13 11.85 10.59
C MET A 558 -6.56 11.79 11.13
N VAL A 559 -6.84 10.79 11.96
CA VAL A 559 -8.16 10.63 12.60
C VAL A 559 -7.99 10.37 14.10
N THR A 560 -8.81 11.00 14.92
CA THR A 560 -8.83 10.83 16.38
C THR A 560 -9.78 9.73 16.82
N ASN A 561 -9.63 9.26 18.06
CA ASN A 561 -10.51 8.26 18.65
C ASN A 561 -11.95 8.73 18.85
N ALA A 562 -12.25 10.02 18.68
CA ALA A 562 -13.61 10.56 18.72
C ALA A 562 -14.21 10.78 17.31
N GLY A 563 -13.39 10.69 16.25
CA GLY A 563 -13.81 10.84 14.85
C GLY A 563 -13.47 12.19 14.21
N GLY A 564 -12.83 13.10 14.94
CA GLY A 564 -12.20 14.31 14.38
C GLY A 564 -10.96 13.95 13.55
N GLY A 565 -10.42 14.91 12.80
CA GLY A 565 -9.24 14.65 11.97
C GLY A 565 -8.99 15.66 10.85
N SER A 566 -8.09 15.29 9.94
CA SER A 566 -7.70 16.11 8.79
C SER A 566 -7.24 15.26 7.61
N SER A 567 -7.39 15.78 6.40
CA SER A 567 -6.91 15.19 5.15
C SER A 567 -5.94 16.15 4.46
N ARG A 568 -4.81 15.62 4.00
CA ARG A 568 -3.73 16.36 3.35
C ARG A 568 -3.24 15.63 2.12
N TRP A 569 -2.80 16.39 1.13
CA TRP A 569 -2.13 15.86 -0.05
C TRP A 569 -0.80 16.57 -0.23
N LYS A 570 0.30 15.82 -0.07
CA LYS A 570 1.66 16.35 0.05
C LYS A 570 1.67 17.40 1.18
N ASP A 571 2.00 18.64 0.84
CA ASP A 571 2.04 19.76 1.78
C ASP A 571 0.75 20.60 1.83
N LEU A 572 -0.25 20.27 1.00
CA LEU A 572 -1.53 21.00 0.95
C LEU A 572 -2.56 20.39 1.89
N ALA A 573 -3.24 21.23 2.67
CA ALA A 573 -4.42 20.85 3.41
C ALA A 573 -5.60 20.67 2.44
N VAL A 574 -6.21 19.49 2.43
CA VAL A 574 -7.43 19.22 1.68
C VAL A 574 -8.62 19.67 2.52
N THR A 575 -8.66 19.24 3.79
CA THR A 575 -9.66 19.66 4.77
C THR A 575 -9.08 20.51 5.89
N ARG A 576 -9.90 21.38 6.48
CA ARG A 576 -9.50 22.29 7.57
C ARG A 576 -9.28 21.54 8.87
N TRP A 577 -8.21 21.87 9.58
CA TRP A 577 -7.90 21.34 10.90
C TRP A 577 -7.02 22.30 11.70
N ARG A 578 -7.21 22.34 13.02
CA ARG A 578 -6.40 23.12 13.96
C ARG A 578 -6.06 22.27 15.17
N GLU A 579 -4.84 22.42 15.68
CA GLU A 579 -4.43 21.78 16.92
C GLU A 579 -5.15 22.43 18.10
N ASP A 580 -5.97 21.67 18.80
CA ASP A 580 -6.47 22.00 20.12
C ASP A 580 -6.75 20.74 20.93
N ILE A 581 -6.31 20.71 22.20
CA ILE A 581 -6.53 19.54 23.07
C ILE A 581 -7.91 19.60 23.74
N THR A 582 -8.52 20.78 23.81
CA THR A 582 -9.84 20.98 24.44
C THR A 582 -11.00 20.80 23.47
N CYS A 583 -10.74 20.87 22.15
CA CYS A 583 -11.73 20.82 21.09
C CYS A 583 -11.25 19.92 19.93
N ASP A 584 -12.06 18.96 19.51
CA ASP A 584 -11.77 18.02 18.40
C ASP A 584 -12.91 18.04 17.36
N ASP A 585 -13.38 19.23 17.04
CA ASP A 585 -14.56 19.50 16.21
C ASP A 585 -14.26 19.66 14.71
N TRP A 586 -13.01 19.44 14.30
CA TRP A 586 -12.57 19.52 12.89
C TRP A 586 -12.51 18.13 12.24
N GLY A 587 -12.92 18.02 10.98
CA GLY A 587 -12.74 16.80 10.19
C GLY A 587 -13.79 16.57 9.11
N THR A 588 -13.86 15.31 8.68
CA THR A 588 -14.84 14.81 7.72
C THR A 588 -15.87 13.97 8.47
N PHE A 589 -17.10 14.48 8.54
CA PHE A 589 -18.16 13.93 9.37
C PHE A 589 -19.28 13.31 8.55
N CYS A 590 -20.00 12.36 9.16
CA CYS A 590 -21.21 11.76 8.61
C CYS A 590 -22.33 11.87 9.66
N TYR A 591 -23.34 12.68 9.38
CA TYR A 591 -24.52 12.85 10.22
C TYR A 591 -25.61 11.85 9.80
N LEU A 592 -26.30 11.30 10.79
CA LEU A 592 -27.49 10.48 10.63
C LEU A 592 -28.64 11.18 11.32
N ARG A 593 -29.79 11.28 10.66
CA ARG A 593 -31.02 11.85 11.23
C ARG A 593 -32.19 10.94 10.96
N ASP A 594 -32.90 10.55 12.01
CA ASP A 594 -34.18 9.85 11.88
C ASP A 594 -35.28 10.87 11.56
N VAL A 595 -35.88 10.72 10.39
CA VAL A 595 -36.89 11.66 9.87
C VAL A 595 -38.16 11.66 10.73
N ALA A 596 -38.49 10.53 11.36
CA ALA A 596 -39.72 10.41 12.14
C ALA A 596 -39.61 11.07 13.52
N SER A 597 -38.47 10.90 14.20
CA SER A 597 -38.23 11.47 15.54
C SER A 597 -37.59 12.86 15.51
N GLY A 598 -36.89 13.21 14.43
CA GLY A 598 -36.07 14.42 14.34
C GLY A 598 -34.73 14.30 15.07
N GLU A 599 -34.45 13.17 15.73
CA GLU A 599 -33.18 12.92 16.40
C GLU A 599 -32.07 12.70 15.38
N PHE A 600 -30.93 13.37 15.58
CA PHE A 600 -29.74 13.21 14.76
C PHE A 600 -28.47 12.96 15.59
N TRP A 601 -27.50 12.24 15.05
CA TRP A 601 -26.20 11.97 15.65
C TRP A 601 -25.15 11.80 14.54
N SER A 602 -23.90 11.51 14.90
CA SER A 602 -22.85 11.17 13.92
C SER A 602 -22.47 9.69 14.02
N THR A 603 -21.91 9.15 12.94
CA THR A 603 -21.40 7.77 12.89
C THR A 603 -20.20 7.55 13.83
N ALA A 604 -19.50 8.62 14.22
CA ALA A 604 -18.52 8.65 15.30
C ALA A 604 -19.05 9.49 16.49
N HIS A 605 -18.19 9.94 17.43
CA HIS A 605 -18.63 10.79 18.55
C HIS A 605 -18.71 12.27 18.13
N GLN A 606 -17.66 12.74 17.45
CA GLN A 606 -17.63 14.04 16.80
C GLN A 606 -18.49 14.01 15.52
N PRO A 607 -19.14 15.13 15.17
CA PRO A 607 -19.08 16.43 15.83
C PRO A 607 -20.25 16.66 16.81
N THR A 608 -21.24 15.76 16.87
CA THR A 608 -22.50 16.01 17.61
C THR A 608 -22.39 15.86 19.12
N LEU A 609 -21.33 15.24 19.63
CA LEU A 609 -21.07 14.99 21.06
C LEU A 609 -22.18 14.18 21.76
N LYS A 610 -23.11 13.57 21.01
CA LYS A 610 -24.20 12.80 21.58
C LYS A 610 -23.68 11.51 22.21
N GLN A 611 -24.04 11.29 23.46
CA GLN A 611 -23.81 10.04 24.17
C GLN A 611 -24.55 8.88 23.49
N THR A 612 -23.96 7.69 23.55
CA THR A 612 -24.40 6.50 22.82
C THR A 612 -24.48 5.30 23.76
N GLU A 613 -25.23 4.26 23.40
CA GLU A 613 -25.33 3.04 24.21
C GLU A 613 -24.02 2.24 24.20
N HIS A 614 -23.32 2.26 23.08
CA HIS A 614 -22.08 1.53 22.87
C HIS A 614 -21.18 2.29 21.90
N TYR A 615 -19.89 2.39 22.24
CA TYR A 615 -18.88 3.06 21.43
C TYR A 615 -17.57 2.27 21.45
N GLU A 616 -17.01 2.01 20.28
CA GLU A 616 -15.66 1.47 20.14
C GLU A 616 -14.96 2.18 18.98
N ALA A 617 -13.76 2.70 19.23
CA ALA A 617 -12.81 3.10 18.20
C ALA A 617 -11.68 2.06 18.12
N ILE A 618 -11.42 1.55 16.94
CA ILE A 618 -10.51 0.43 16.69
C ILE A 618 -9.46 0.88 15.69
N PHE A 619 -8.20 0.91 16.11
CA PHE A 619 -7.07 1.34 15.28
C PHE A 619 -6.13 0.18 15.00
N SER A 620 -5.90 -0.07 13.71
CA SER A 620 -5.01 -1.12 13.18
C SER A 620 -4.12 -0.52 12.08
N GLU A 621 -3.06 -1.20 11.69
CA GLU A 621 -2.17 -0.63 10.66
C GLU A 621 -2.92 -0.44 9.33
N GLY A 622 -2.93 0.80 8.84
CA GLY A 622 -3.61 1.17 7.60
C GLY A 622 -5.12 1.38 7.69
N ARG A 623 -5.75 1.23 8.87
CA ARG A 623 -7.21 1.32 9.00
C ARG A 623 -7.66 1.88 10.35
N ALA A 624 -8.71 2.70 10.33
CA ALA A 624 -9.44 3.16 11.50
C ALA A 624 -10.91 2.74 11.42
N GLU A 625 -11.48 2.26 12.54
CA GLU A 625 -12.88 1.86 12.59
C GLU A 625 -13.61 2.46 13.80
N PHE A 626 -14.89 2.73 13.60
CA PHE A 626 -15.82 3.16 14.65
C PHE A 626 -17.04 2.25 14.66
N ARG A 627 -17.40 1.76 15.84
CA ARG A 627 -18.66 1.02 16.05
C ARG A 627 -19.48 1.77 17.08
N ARG A 628 -20.73 2.04 16.71
CA ARG A 628 -21.65 2.82 17.53
C ARG A 628 -23.07 2.25 17.45
N ARG A 629 -23.85 2.40 18.52
CA ARG A 629 -25.27 1.99 18.55
C ARG A 629 -26.14 3.09 19.16
N ASP A 630 -27.11 3.58 18.39
CA ASP A 630 -28.05 4.62 18.81
C ASP A 630 -29.46 4.29 18.31
N PHE A 631 -30.47 4.39 19.16
CA PHE A 631 -31.89 4.26 18.78
C PHE A 631 -32.22 2.97 17.97
N ASP A 632 -31.62 1.84 18.34
CA ASP A 632 -31.69 0.55 17.62
C ASP A 632 -31.13 0.57 16.18
N LEU A 633 -30.26 1.53 15.87
CA LEU A 633 -29.42 1.53 14.68
C LEU A 633 -27.98 1.25 15.09
N GLU A 634 -27.37 0.30 14.40
CA GLU A 634 -25.96 -0.03 14.55
C GLU A 634 -25.18 0.55 13.37
N THR A 635 -24.14 1.31 13.65
CA THR A 635 -23.28 1.93 12.65
C THR A 635 -21.86 1.42 12.78
N HIS A 636 -21.29 1.00 11.66
CA HIS A 636 -19.89 0.60 11.56
C HIS A 636 -19.23 1.44 10.47
N THR A 637 -18.27 2.28 10.85
CA THR A 637 -17.51 3.13 9.94
C THR A 637 -16.08 2.61 9.81
N GLU A 638 -15.59 2.48 8.59
CA GLU A 638 -14.22 2.07 8.26
C GLU A 638 -13.57 3.16 7.43
N ILE A 639 -12.33 3.54 7.75
CA ILE A 639 -11.56 4.60 7.08
C ILE A 639 -10.22 4.03 6.63
N VAL A 640 -9.93 4.21 5.34
CA VAL A 640 -8.67 3.78 4.69
C VAL A 640 -8.20 4.83 3.67
N VAL A 641 -6.91 4.81 3.35
CA VAL A 641 -6.30 5.61 2.27
C VAL A 641 -5.85 4.65 1.18
N SER A 642 -6.21 4.91 -0.08
CA SER A 642 -5.89 4.00 -1.18
C SER A 642 -4.39 3.94 -1.45
N PRO A 643 -3.76 2.76 -1.50
CA PRO A 643 -2.35 2.63 -1.87
C PRO A 643 -2.07 3.01 -3.33
N GLU A 644 -3.07 2.91 -4.21
CA GLU A 644 -2.90 3.14 -5.66
C GLU A 644 -3.20 4.61 -6.04
N ASP A 645 -4.24 5.20 -5.45
CA ASP A 645 -4.72 6.54 -5.81
C ASP A 645 -4.72 7.49 -4.61
N ASP A 646 -4.63 8.80 -4.86
CA ASP A 646 -4.59 9.83 -3.82
C ASP A 646 -6.00 10.17 -3.29
N ILE A 647 -6.62 9.17 -2.64
CA ILE A 647 -7.99 9.22 -2.11
C ILE A 647 -8.06 8.67 -0.67
N GLU A 648 -9.02 9.16 0.10
CA GLU A 648 -9.54 8.51 1.31
C GLU A 648 -10.92 7.93 1.05
N LEU A 649 -11.17 6.74 1.59
CA LEU A 649 -12.45 6.04 1.52
C LEU A 649 -12.99 5.82 2.93
N ARG A 650 -14.19 6.34 3.19
CA ARG A 650 -14.92 6.18 4.45
C ARG A 650 -16.20 5.40 4.17
N ARG A 651 -16.24 4.14 4.58
CA ARG A 651 -17.39 3.25 4.40
C ARG A 651 -18.21 3.20 5.69
N VAL A 652 -19.50 3.52 5.59
CA VAL A 652 -20.45 3.48 6.71
C VAL A 652 -21.50 2.42 6.43
N LYS A 653 -21.55 1.38 7.26
CA LYS A 653 -22.62 0.39 7.26
C LYS A 653 -23.63 0.74 8.34
N ILE A 654 -24.90 0.92 7.96
CA ILE A 654 -26.01 1.22 8.86
C ILE A 654 -26.94 0.01 8.88
N THR A 655 -27.21 -0.55 10.06
CA THR A 655 -28.11 -1.71 10.23
C THR A 655 -29.28 -1.34 11.13
N ASN A 656 -30.51 -1.51 10.63
CA ASN A 656 -31.74 -1.32 11.41
C ASN A 656 -32.02 -2.55 12.27
N ARG A 657 -31.72 -2.48 13.58
CA ARG A 657 -32.01 -3.55 14.54
C ARG A 657 -33.43 -3.50 15.10
N SER A 658 -34.19 -2.44 14.79
CA SER A 658 -35.58 -2.32 15.22
C SER A 658 -36.51 -3.24 14.42
N ARG A 659 -37.72 -3.47 14.95
CA ARG A 659 -38.79 -4.23 14.26
C ARG A 659 -39.61 -3.39 13.30
N THR A 660 -39.28 -2.10 13.16
CA THR A 660 -40.04 -1.12 12.38
C THR A 660 -39.19 -0.58 11.24
N ARG A 661 -39.82 -0.26 10.11
CA ARG A 661 -39.17 0.48 9.03
C ARG A 661 -38.73 1.86 9.55
N ARG A 662 -37.53 2.29 9.18
CA ARG A 662 -36.95 3.59 9.51
C ARG A 662 -36.57 4.35 8.24
N THR A 663 -36.73 5.67 8.26
CA THR A 663 -36.26 6.57 7.20
C THR A 663 -35.17 7.45 7.78
N ILE A 664 -33.96 7.34 7.24
CA ILE A 664 -32.76 7.99 7.77
C ILE A 664 -32.18 8.90 6.69
N ASP A 665 -31.95 10.17 7.04
CA ASP A 665 -31.14 11.07 6.23
C ASP A 665 -29.67 10.90 6.62
N VAL A 666 -28.83 10.56 5.64
CA VAL A 666 -27.37 10.45 5.78
C VAL A 666 -26.76 11.66 5.12
N THR A 667 -26.00 12.46 5.86
CA THR A 667 -25.39 13.70 5.35
C THR A 667 -23.89 13.73 5.62
N SER A 668 -23.07 13.74 4.56
CA SER A 668 -21.63 13.96 4.68
C SER A 668 -21.32 15.44 4.90
N TYR A 669 -20.14 15.74 5.46
CA TYR A 669 -19.68 17.10 5.67
C TYR A 669 -18.15 17.16 5.77
N ALA A 670 -17.52 18.07 5.05
CA ALA A 670 -16.13 18.47 5.27
C ALA A 670 -15.89 19.93 4.84
N GLU A 671 -14.98 20.62 5.52
CA GLU A 671 -14.59 21.99 5.19
C GLU A 671 -13.35 22.02 4.28
N VAL A 672 -13.43 22.72 3.14
CA VAL A 672 -12.43 22.65 2.05
C VAL A 672 -11.39 23.76 2.16
N VAL A 673 -10.10 23.42 1.96
CA VAL A 673 -8.98 24.38 2.03
C VAL A 673 -8.19 24.49 0.71
N LEU A 674 -7.56 23.39 0.29
CA LEU A 674 -6.70 23.28 -0.91
C LEU A 674 -5.47 24.22 -0.92
N ALA A 675 -4.94 24.57 0.24
CA ALA A 675 -3.80 25.47 0.43
C ALA A 675 -2.88 24.96 1.56
N PRO A 676 -1.64 25.47 1.71
CA PRO A 676 -0.82 25.18 2.88
C PRO A 676 -1.56 25.56 4.18
N ALA A 677 -1.57 24.67 5.17
CA ALA A 677 -2.35 24.84 6.40
C ALA A 677 -2.04 26.16 7.15
N ALA A 678 -0.76 26.57 7.18
CA ALA A 678 -0.35 27.82 7.81
C ALA A 678 -0.93 29.07 7.12
N ALA A 679 -1.09 29.03 5.80
CA ALA A 679 -1.67 30.14 5.04
C ALA A 679 -3.18 30.27 5.29
N ASP A 680 -3.89 29.15 5.41
CA ASP A 680 -5.32 29.13 5.77
C ASP A 680 -5.55 29.63 7.19
N ALA A 681 -4.73 29.18 8.16
CA ALA A 681 -4.86 29.55 9.57
C ALA A 681 -4.67 31.06 9.84
N LEU A 682 -3.82 31.74 9.05
CA LEU A 682 -3.60 33.19 9.20
C LEU A 682 -4.79 34.02 8.71
N HIS A 683 -5.40 33.64 7.58
CA HIS A 683 -6.49 34.41 6.95
C HIS A 683 -7.54 33.50 6.27
N PRO A 684 -8.38 32.80 7.06
CA PRO A 684 -9.33 31.82 6.52
C PRO A 684 -10.38 32.45 5.60
N ALA A 685 -11.04 33.54 6.03
CA ALA A 685 -12.04 34.23 5.21
C ALA A 685 -11.49 34.71 3.85
N PHE A 686 -10.22 35.13 3.79
CA PHE A 686 -9.59 35.51 2.52
C PHE A 686 -9.19 34.28 1.68
N SER A 687 -8.70 33.21 2.32
CA SER A 687 -8.36 31.95 1.68
C SER A 687 -9.57 31.35 0.95
N ASN A 688 -10.74 31.38 1.60
CA ASN A 688 -12.01 30.85 1.09
C ASN A 688 -12.47 31.50 -0.21
N LEU A 689 -12.22 32.81 -0.40
CA LEU A 689 -12.60 33.53 -1.62
C LEU A 689 -12.01 32.92 -2.90
N PHE A 690 -10.91 32.16 -2.80
CA PHE A 690 -10.27 31.56 -3.95
C PHE A 690 -10.84 30.19 -4.31
N VAL A 691 -11.58 29.53 -3.42
CA VAL A 691 -12.14 28.20 -3.68
C VAL A 691 -13.41 28.32 -4.52
N GLN A 692 -13.58 27.40 -5.46
CA GLN A 692 -14.77 27.27 -6.29
C GLN A 692 -15.27 25.82 -6.22
N THR A 693 -16.59 25.67 -6.16
CA THR A 693 -17.27 24.38 -6.10
C THR A 693 -18.08 24.13 -7.38
N GLU A 694 -18.19 22.87 -7.79
CA GLU A 694 -18.97 22.40 -8.94
C GLU A 694 -19.66 21.08 -8.56
N ILE A 695 -20.96 20.95 -8.81
CA ILE A 695 -21.78 19.78 -8.49
C ILE A 695 -21.98 18.96 -9.76
N ILE A 696 -21.55 17.69 -9.72
CA ILE A 696 -21.77 16.72 -10.78
C ILE A 696 -22.95 15.82 -10.39
N GLN A 697 -24.18 16.31 -10.59
CA GLN A 697 -25.40 15.62 -10.12
C GLN A 697 -25.51 14.17 -10.61
N GLY A 698 -25.24 13.92 -11.90
CA GLY A 698 -25.29 12.57 -12.48
C GLY A 698 -24.28 11.59 -11.88
N ARG A 699 -23.32 12.09 -11.11
CA ARG A 699 -22.30 11.29 -10.43
C ARG A 699 -22.30 11.40 -8.90
N GLN A 700 -23.27 12.14 -8.34
CA GLN A 700 -23.39 12.37 -6.89
C GLN A 700 -22.08 12.85 -6.26
N ALA A 701 -21.39 13.78 -6.92
CA ALA A 701 -20.09 14.27 -6.52
C ALA A 701 -20.00 15.80 -6.55
N ILE A 702 -19.19 16.36 -5.66
CA ILE A 702 -18.80 17.78 -5.63
C ILE A 702 -17.32 17.87 -5.98
N LEU A 703 -16.97 18.69 -6.96
CA LEU A 703 -15.60 19.06 -7.28
C LEU A 703 -15.27 20.40 -6.64
N CYS A 704 -14.03 20.57 -6.20
CA CYS A 704 -13.51 21.81 -5.65
C CYS A 704 -12.15 22.12 -6.25
N THR A 705 -11.92 23.38 -6.62
CA THR A 705 -10.61 23.87 -7.05
C THR A 705 -10.36 25.28 -6.53
N ARG A 706 -9.14 25.78 -6.69
CA ARG A 706 -8.78 27.16 -6.35
C ARG A 706 -8.56 27.98 -7.62
N ARG A 707 -8.97 29.24 -7.59
CA ARG A 707 -8.64 30.22 -8.62
C ARG A 707 -7.14 30.53 -8.55
N PRO A 708 -6.38 30.32 -9.64
CA PRO A 708 -4.95 30.60 -9.66
C PRO A 708 -4.71 32.12 -9.50
N ARG A 709 -3.73 32.49 -8.69
CA ARG A 709 -3.27 33.87 -8.46
C ARG A 709 -2.25 34.31 -9.52
N SER A 710 -1.65 33.36 -10.24
CA SER A 710 -0.75 33.62 -11.36
C SER A 710 -0.94 32.62 -12.49
N VAL A 711 -0.54 32.97 -13.70
CA VAL A 711 -0.69 32.12 -14.90
C VAL A 711 0.04 30.77 -14.79
N ASN A 712 1.09 30.69 -13.97
CA ASN A 712 1.91 29.48 -13.79
C ASN A 712 1.53 28.67 -12.55
N GLU A 713 0.57 29.13 -11.75
CA GLU A 713 0.16 28.43 -10.54
C GLU A 713 -0.68 27.20 -10.89
N HIS A 714 -0.16 26.02 -10.59
CA HIS A 714 -0.86 24.76 -10.78
C HIS A 714 -1.77 24.51 -9.57
N VAL A 715 -3.08 24.48 -9.82
CA VAL A 715 -4.10 24.30 -8.79
C VAL A 715 -4.74 22.91 -8.95
N PRO A 716 -4.65 22.04 -7.93
CA PRO A 716 -5.24 20.70 -8.00
C PRO A 716 -6.77 20.77 -7.90
N TRP A 717 -7.41 19.64 -8.18
CA TRP A 717 -8.85 19.45 -8.10
C TRP A 717 -9.18 18.40 -7.05
N MET A 718 -9.88 18.80 -6.00
CA MET A 718 -10.47 17.88 -5.03
C MET A 718 -11.84 17.42 -5.53
N PHE A 719 -12.21 16.18 -5.21
CA PHE A 719 -13.57 15.71 -5.31
C PHE A 719 -14.05 15.11 -3.98
N HIS A 720 -15.35 15.14 -3.77
CA HIS A 720 -16.05 14.43 -2.72
C HIS A 720 -17.29 13.76 -3.33
N LEU A 721 -17.39 12.43 -3.24
CA LEU A 721 -18.53 11.66 -3.73
C LEU A 721 -19.12 10.82 -2.61
N MET A 722 -20.42 10.57 -2.69
CA MET A 722 -21.12 9.66 -1.78
C MET A 722 -21.99 8.70 -2.59
N THR A 723 -21.71 7.40 -2.50
CA THR A 723 -22.53 6.35 -3.10
C THR A 723 -23.24 5.55 -2.02
N VAL A 724 -24.47 5.12 -2.31
CA VAL A 724 -25.26 4.29 -1.39
C VAL A 724 -25.63 2.97 -2.03
N HIS A 725 -25.35 1.88 -1.31
CA HIS A 725 -25.59 0.50 -1.71
C HIS A 725 -26.55 -0.16 -0.71
N GLY A 726 -27.73 -0.55 -1.18
CA GLY A 726 -28.79 -1.11 -0.31
C GLY A 726 -29.58 -0.02 0.42
N GLY A 727 -30.82 -0.35 0.80
CA GLY A 727 -31.83 0.65 1.20
C GLY A 727 -32.42 1.36 -0.02
N GLY A 728 -33.74 1.58 -0.04
CA GLY A 728 -34.42 2.14 -1.22
C GLY A 728 -33.85 3.50 -1.65
N ALA A 729 -33.73 3.72 -2.96
CA ALA A 729 -33.21 4.97 -3.53
C ALA A 729 -34.11 6.15 -3.18
N GLY A 730 -33.60 7.09 -2.38
CA GLY A 730 -34.26 8.36 -2.08
C GLY A 730 -33.55 9.55 -2.71
N ASP A 731 -34.11 10.74 -2.49
CA ASP A 731 -33.63 11.99 -3.06
C ASP A 731 -32.22 12.35 -2.57
N VAL A 732 -31.45 13.01 -3.45
CA VAL A 732 -30.10 13.50 -3.19
C VAL A 732 -30.08 15.02 -3.30
N SER A 733 -29.41 15.69 -2.37
CA SER A 733 -29.18 17.14 -2.41
C SER A 733 -27.80 17.47 -1.88
N PHE A 734 -27.29 18.65 -2.24
CA PHE A 734 -25.91 19.09 -2.02
C PHE A 734 -25.90 20.45 -1.31
N GLU A 735 -24.90 20.66 -0.45
CA GLU A 735 -24.59 21.98 0.10
C GLU A 735 -23.10 22.25 -0.05
N THR A 736 -22.77 23.47 -0.49
CA THR A 736 -21.38 23.91 -0.66
C THR A 736 -21.04 25.16 0.15
N ASP A 737 -22.01 25.80 0.79
CA ASP A 737 -21.80 26.99 1.63
C ASP A 737 -22.00 26.65 3.13
N ARG A 738 -20.94 26.82 3.93
CA ARG A 738 -20.98 26.57 5.38
C ARG A 738 -22.03 27.40 6.10
N MET A 739 -22.27 28.64 5.66
CA MET A 739 -23.25 29.54 6.26
C MET A 739 -24.67 28.97 6.15
N ARG A 740 -24.98 28.30 5.04
CA ARG A 740 -26.27 27.65 4.81
C ARG A 740 -26.40 26.33 5.56
N PHE A 741 -25.31 25.59 5.69
CA PHE A 741 -25.30 24.30 6.39
C PHE A 741 -25.40 24.46 7.91
N ILE A 742 -24.51 25.27 8.50
CA ILE A 742 -24.42 25.46 9.96
C ILE A 742 -25.45 26.49 10.43
N GLY A 743 -25.67 27.56 9.66
CA GLY A 743 -26.44 28.73 10.08
C GLY A 743 -25.60 29.74 10.87
N ARG A 744 -26.02 31.01 10.86
CA ARG A 744 -25.37 32.09 11.63
C ARG A 744 -25.40 31.77 13.13
N GLY A 745 -24.23 31.73 13.77
CA GLY A 745 -24.09 31.41 15.20
C GLY A 745 -24.38 29.95 15.56
N GLY A 746 -24.51 29.08 14.54
CA GLY A 746 -24.59 27.63 14.72
C GLY A 746 -23.21 27.01 14.90
N SER A 747 -23.18 25.70 15.14
CA SER A 747 -21.94 24.92 15.18
C SER A 747 -22.09 23.60 14.43
N VAL A 748 -20.98 22.94 14.13
CA VAL A 748 -20.99 21.56 13.60
C VAL A 748 -21.62 20.55 14.58
N ALA A 749 -21.72 20.87 15.87
CA ALA A 749 -22.40 20.01 16.83
C ALA A 749 -23.93 20.02 16.67
N ALA A 750 -24.49 21.15 16.26
CA ALA A 750 -25.93 21.34 16.03
C ALA A 750 -26.19 22.25 14.81
N PRO A 751 -25.89 21.78 13.59
CA PRO A 751 -26.02 22.59 12.38
C PRO A 751 -27.50 22.76 11.98
N ALA A 752 -27.86 23.92 11.45
CA ALA A 752 -29.22 24.24 10.99
C ALA A 752 -29.76 23.19 10.01
N ALA A 753 -28.91 22.65 9.14
CA ALA A 753 -29.26 21.60 8.18
C ALA A 753 -29.78 20.31 8.86
N MET A 754 -29.39 19.98 10.09
CA MET A 754 -29.92 18.79 10.80
C MET A 754 -31.24 19.07 11.53
N ILE A 755 -31.59 20.35 11.73
CA ILE A 755 -32.84 20.76 12.36
C ILE A 755 -33.95 20.79 11.30
N ASP A 756 -33.67 21.40 10.13
CA ASP A 756 -34.61 21.49 9.01
C ASP A 756 -34.72 20.15 8.23
N PRO A 757 -35.94 19.56 8.10
CA PRO A 757 -36.15 18.35 7.31
C PRO A 757 -36.08 18.54 5.78
N GLY A 758 -35.90 19.77 5.29
CA GLY A 758 -35.82 20.12 3.87
C GLY A 758 -34.62 19.52 3.12
N THR A 759 -34.62 19.72 1.80
CA THR A 759 -33.47 19.43 0.94
C THR A 759 -32.38 20.47 1.14
N LEU A 760 -31.13 20.09 0.88
CA LEU A 760 -30.03 21.06 0.81
C LEU A 760 -30.21 21.99 -0.41
N SER A 761 -29.48 23.10 -0.45
CA SER A 761 -29.80 24.20 -1.37
C SER A 761 -29.33 24.03 -2.81
N ASP A 762 -28.49 23.02 -3.10
CA ASP A 762 -27.91 22.71 -4.41
C ASP A 762 -27.17 23.89 -5.06
N THR A 763 -26.63 24.81 -4.25
CA THR A 763 -25.82 25.92 -4.76
C THR A 763 -24.36 25.54 -4.97
N GLU A 764 -23.79 25.99 -6.08
CA GLU A 764 -22.39 25.79 -6.48
C GLU A 764 -21.74 27.11 -6.93
N GLY A 765 -20.42 27.11 -7.11
CA GLY A 765 -19.65 28.23 -7.65
C GLY A 765 -18.74 28.88 -6.60
N SER A 766 -18.70 30.22 -6.60
CA SER A 766 -17.89 30.98 -5.64
C SER A 766 -18.72 31.31 -4.40
N VAL A 767 -18.61 30.45 -3.38
CA VAL A 767 -19.27 30.58 -2.08
C VAL A 767 -18.39 31.31 -1.07
N LEU A 768 -18.98 31.85 0.01
CA LEU A 768 -18.25 32.60 1.03
C LEU A 768 -17.32 31.70 1.87
N ASP A 769 -17.82 30.52 2.22
CA ASP A 769 -17.10 29.55 3.04
C ASP A 769 -17.35 28.12 2.52
N PRO A 770 -16.41 27.56 1.74
CA PRO A 770 -16.60 26.35 0.96
C PRO A 770 -16.61 25.09 1.82
N ILE A 771 -17.67 24.29 1.65
CA ILE A 771 -17.79 22.94 2.21
C ILE A 771 -18.17 21.95 1.11
N VAL A 772 -18.06 20.67 1.45
CA VAL A 772 -18.70 19.59 0.69
C VAL A 772 -19.66 18.86 1.63
N ALA A 773 -20.95 18.88 1.29
CA ALA A 773 -21.95 18.13 2.02
C ALA A 773 -22.96 17.50 1.04
N ILE A 774 -23.16 16.20 1.15
CA ILE A 774 -24.09 15.43 0.32
C ILE A 774 -25.09 14.75 1.25
N ARG A 775 -26.39 14.96 1.01
CA ARG A 775 -27.49 14.33 1.74
C ARG A 775 -28.17 13.29 0.88
N HIS A 776 -28.33 12.08 1.42
CA HIS A 776 -29.18 11.03 0.88
C HIS A 776 -30.26 10.64 1.87
N ARG A 777 -31.49 10.45 1.38
CA ARG A 777 -32.57 9.85 2.15
C ARG A 777 -32.66 8.34 1.92
N LEU A 778 -32.62 7.55 2.98
CA LEU A 778 -32.64 6.08 2.92
C LEU A 778 -33.84 5.51 3.66
N VAL A 779 -34.45 4.49 3.08
CA VAL A 779 -35.51 3.71 3.74
C VAL A 779 -34.97 2.31 4.07
N LEU A 780 -34.91 2.00 5.37
CA LEU A 780 -34.40 0.72 5.90
C LEU A 780 -35.54 -0.09 6.52
N ASP A 781 -35.82 -1.25 5.94
CA ASP A 781 -36.73 -2.23 6.54
C ASP A 781 -36.14 -2.83 7.83
N ALA A 782 -36.98 -3.50 8.62
CA ALA A 782 -36.55 -4.16 9.86
C ALA A 782 -35.48 -5.23 9.57
N GLY A 783 -34.32 -5.16 10.22
CA GLY A 783 -33.18 -6.06 10.01
C GLY A 783 -32.36 -5.77 8.75
N ALA A 784 -32.76 -4.84 7.89
CA ALA A 784 -32.02 -4.47 6.68
C ALA A 784 -30.79 -3.62 7.01
N ALA A 785 -29.80 -3.66 6.13
CA ALA A 785 -28.61 -2.82 6.20
C ALA A 785 -28.37 -2.08 4.87
N ALA A 786 -27.77 -0.90 4.96
CA ALA A 786 -27.25 -0.14 3.83
C ALA A 786 -25.77 0.17 4.05
N THR A 787 -25.01 0.25 2.97
CA THR A 787 -23.60 0.62 2.96
C THR A 787 -23.44 1.92 2.19
N ILE A 788 -22.78 2.90 2.79
CA ILE A 788 -22.51 4.22 2.22
C ILE A 788 -21.00 4.36 2.05
N ASP A 789 -20.54 4.62 0.84
CA ASP A 789 -19.14 4.89 0.55
C ASP A 789 -18.97 6.39 0.30
N MET A 790 -18.26 7.07 1.20
CA MET A 790 -17.86 8.46 1.04
C MET A 790 -16.39 8.49 0.59
N VAL A 791 -16.14 9.01 -0.60
CA VAL A 791 -14.78 9.10 -1.15
C VAL A 791 -14.39 10.56 -1.32
N SER A 792 -13.32 10.96 -0.65
CA SER A 792 -12.68 12.26 -0.86
C SER A 792 -11.34 12.03 -1.50
N GLY A 793 -11.01 12.77 -2.54
CA GLY A 793 -9.77 12.57 -3.26
C GLY A 793 -9.30 13.82 -3.98
N ILE A 794 -8.10 13.74 -4.57
CA ILE A 794 -7.51 14.86 -5.28
C ILE A 794 -6.80 14.37 -6.55
N GLY A 795 -6.91 15.16 -7.61
CA GLY A 795 -6.20 14.95 -8.86
C GLY A 795 -5.48 16.22 -9.30
N ASP A 796 -4.37 16.06 -10.04
CA ASP A 796 -3.62 17.20 -10.58
C ASP A 796 -4.46 18.04 -11.57
N THR A 797 -5.44 17.42 -12.24
CA THR A 797 -6.33 18.07 -13.21
C THR A 797 -7.79 17.70 -12.95
N ARG A 798 -8.71 18.50 -13.50
CA ARG A 798 -10.16 18.22 -13.45
C ARG A 798 -10.50 16.85 -14.01
N ASP A 799 -9.92 16.48 -15.15
CA ASP A 799 -10.17 15.19 -15.81
C ASP A 799 -9.63 14.00 -14.99
N ALA A 800 -8.48 14.17 -14.32
CA ALA A 800 -7.96 13.16 -13.41
C ALA A 800 -8.89 12.95 -12.20
N ALA A 801 -9.37 14.05 -11.59
CA ALA A 801 -10.34 13.97 -10.51
C ALA A 801 -11.65 13.31 -10.95
N LEU A 802 -12.17 13.65 -12.13
CA LEU A 802 -13.37 13.02 -12.70
C LEU A 802 -13.18 11.53 -13.00
N SER A 803 -12.00 11.13 -13.48
CA SER A 803 -11.67 9.72 -13.72
C SER A 803 -11.67 8.91 -12.42
N LEU A 804 -11.18 9.50 -11.32
CA LEU A 804 -11.25 8.89 -9.99
C LEU A 804 -12.71 8.80 -9.50
N VAL A 805 -13.52 9.83 -9.73
CA VAL A 805 -14.96 9.78 -9.42
C VAL A 805 -15.64 8.61 -10.17
N GLU A 806 -15.39 8.46 -11.47
CA GLU A 806 -15.93 7.35 -12.26
C GLU A 806 -15.45 5.98 -11.76
N LYS A 807 -14.16 5.86 -11.44
CA LYS A 807 -13.54 4.64 -10.92
C LYS A 807 -14.20 4.19 -9.62
N TYR A 808 -14.42 5.11 -8.69
CA TYR A 808 -14.90 4.79 -7.34
C TYR A 808 -16.42 4.78 -7.19
N GLN A 809 -17.17 5.00 -8.27
CA GLN A 809 -18.60 4.67 -8.32
C GLN A 809 -18.85 3.15 -8.38
N ASP A 810 -17.89 2.37 -8.89
CA ASP A 810 -17.97 0.92 -8.89
C ASP A 810 -17.61 0.36 -7.51
N HIS A 811 -18.60 -0.27 -6.87
CA HIS A 811 -18.46 -0.90 -5.57
C HIS A 811 -17.29 -1.90 -5.50
N ARG A 812 -17.02 -2.65 -6.58
CA ARG A 812 -15.94 -3.65 -6.60
C ARG A 812 -14.56 -3.00 -6.51
N LEU A 813 -14.40 -1.81 -7.08
CA LEU A 813 -13.16 -1.06 -7.03
C LEU A 813 -12.97 -0.39 -5.66
N ALA A 814 -14.06 0.07 -5.03
CA ALA A 814 -14.04 0.52 -3.63
C ALA A 814 -13.64 -0.63 -2.67
N ASP A 815 -14.18 -1.84 -2.86
CA ASP A 815 -13.82 -3.02 -2.05
C ASP A 815 -12.33 -3.36 -2.14
N ARG A 816 -11.77 -3.28 -3.35
CA ARG A 816 -10.34 -3.53 -3.61
C ARG A 816 -9.43 -2.60 -2.79
N VAL A 817 -9.85 -1.38 -2.48
CA VAL A 817 -9.05 -0.44 -1.66
C VAL A 817 -8.79 -1.02 -0.27
N PHE A 818 -9.81 -1.56 0.38
CA PHE A 818 -9.66 -2.17 1.71
C PHE A 818 -8.71 -3.37 1.67
N GLU A 819 -8.79 -4.18 0.60
CA GLU A 819 -7.91 -5.33 0.41
C GLU A 819 -6.44 -4.95 0.20
N LEU A 820 -6.18 -3.93 -0.63
CA LEU A 820 -4.82 -3.48 -0.95
C LEU A 820 -4.17 -2.77 0.25
N THR A 821 -4.94 -2.01 1.02
CA THR A 821 -4.44 -1.23 2.16
C THR A 821 -3.77 -2.12 3.21
N TRP A 822 -4.33 -3.31 3.44
CA TRP A 822 -3.74 -4.31 4.33
C TRP A 822 -2.36 -4.78 3.85
N THR A 823 -2.28 -5.20 2.58
CA THR A 823 -1.03 -5.69 1.98
C THR A 823 0.04 -4.61 1.97
N HIS A 824 -0.32 -3.39 1.57
CA HIS A 824 0.60 -2.25 1.54
C HIS A 824 1.15 -1.93 2.94
N SER A 825 0.30 -1.96 3.96
CA SER A 825 0.68 -1.74 5.36
C SER A 825 1.75 -2.73 5.85
N GLN A 826 1.60 -4.02 5.53
CA GLN A 826 2.57 -5.05 5.89
C GLN A 826 3.92 -4.86 5.18
N VAL A 827 3.91 -4.38 3.93
CA VAL A 827 5.14 -4.06 3.18
C VAL A 827 5.89 -2.89 3.84
N VAL A 828 5.18 -1.82 4.21
CA VAL A 828 5.77 -0.66 4.89
C VAL A 828 6.42 -1.05 6.22
N LEU A 829 5.72 -1.86 7.04
CA LEU A 829 6.28 -2.31 8.32
C LEU A 829 7.57 -3.13 8.14
N ARG A 830 7.64 -3.97 7.10
CA ARG A 830 8.86 -4.74 6.78
C ARG A 830 10.00 -3.85 6.30
N GLN A 831 9.73 -2.84 5.47
CA GLN A 831 10.76 -1.89 5.02
C GLN A 831 11.41 -1.14 6.19
N LEU A 832 10.62 -0.79 7.21
CA LEU A 832 11.10 -0.12 8.41
C LEU A 832 11.76 -1.07 9.43
N ASN A 833 11.73 -2.39 9.18
CA ASN A 833 12.09 -3.43 10.16
C ASN A 833 11.33 -3.28 11.49
N THR A 834 10.03 -3.01 11.40
CA THR A 834 9.13 -2.76 12.54
C THR A 834 8.01 -3.79 12.60
N THR A 835 7.57 -4.13 13.80
CA THR A 835 6.38 -4.97 14.01
C THR A 835 5.11 -4.11 14.09
N GLU A 836 3.92 -4.71 14.00
CA GLU A 836 2.67 -3.99 14.23
C GLU A 836 2.55 -3.45 15.67
N ALA A 837 3.12 -4.16 16.65
CA ALA A 837 3.19 -3.66 18.02
C ALA A 837 4.03 -2.37 18.12
N ASP A 838 5.12 -2.28 17.35
CA ASP A 838 5.94 -1.07 17.26
C ASP A 838 5.16 0.07 16.59
N SER A 839 4.41 -0.20 15.51
CA SER A 839 3.64 0.84 14.81
C SER A 839 2.53 1.43 15.66
N GLN A 840 1.87 0.60 16.48
CA GLN A 840 0.90 1.06 17.48
C GLN A 840 1.57 1.94 18.55
N LEU A 841 2.78 1.58 18.97
CA LEU A 841 3.55 2.39 19.93
C LEU A 841 3.95 3.75 19.33
N TYR A 842 4.40 3.75 18.07
CA TYR A 842 4.77 4.98 17.35
C TYR A 842 3.56 5.87 17.08
N SER A 843 2.39 5.29 16.82
CA SER A 843 1.12 6.02 16.68
C SER A 843 0.66 6.66 18.00
N ARG A 844 0.85 6.00 19.15
CA ARG A 844 0.59 6.62 20.47
C ARG A 844 1.55 7.76 20.77
N LEU A 845 2.83 7.61 20.40
CA LEU A 845 3.78 8.70 20.55
C LEU A 845 3.41 9.87 19.62
N ALA A 846 2.93 9.60 18.39
CA ALA A 846 2.43 10.61 17.47
C ALA A 846 1.29 11.45 18.08
N SER A 847 0.36 10.84 18.83
CA SER A 847 -0.66 11.60 19.59
C SER A 847 -0.05 12.67 20.48
N SER A 848 1.05 12.35 21.18
CA SER A 848 1.72 13.28 22.08
C SER A 848 2.60 14.32 21.36
N VAL A 849 2.94 14.06 20.09
CA VAL A 849 3.64 14.99 19.22
C VAL A 849 2.66 16.00 18.64
N ILE A 850 1.50 15.53 18.16
CA ILE A 850 0.42 16.35 17.59
C ILE A 850 -0.27 17.17 18.69
N TYR A 851 -0.69 16.52 19.78
CA TYR A 851 -1.30 17.17 20.93
C TYR A 851 -0.30 17.24 22.08
N ALA A 852 0.01 18.45 22.56
CA ALA A 852 0.98 18.64 23.64
C ALA A 852 0.62 17.84 24.90
N ASN A 853 1.38 16.77 25.17
CA ASN A 853 1.18 15.91 26.33
C ASN A 853 2.02 16.36 27.53
N ALA A 854 1.39 16.90 28.57
CA ALA A 854 2.10 17.34 29.79
C ALA A 854 2.94 16.24 30.46
N SER A 855 2.56 14.96 30.33
CA SER A 855 3.28 13.84 30.96
C SER A 855 4.60 13.47 30.29
N LEU A 856 4.77 13.79 29.00
CA LEU A 856 5.99 13.54 28.22
C LEU A 856 6.83 14.81 28.01
N ARG A 857 6.35 15.97 28.45
CA ARG A 857 7.09 17.24 28.36
C ARG A 857 7.99 17.49 29.57
N ALA A 858 8.78 18.56 29.48
CA ALA A 858 9.53 19.07 30.61
C ALA A 858 8.60 19.48 31.77
N ALA A 859 9.06 19.30 32.99
CA ALA A 859 8.31 19.69 34.18
C ALA A 859 8.06 21.21 34.21
N ALA A 860 6.95 21.64 34.83
CA ALA A 860 6.56 23.05 34.93
C ALA A 860 7.69 23.95 35.49
N SER A 861 8.50 23.42 36.42
CA SER A 861 9.66 24.13 36.98
C SER A 861 10.77 24.43 35.97
N VAL A 862 10.88 23.65 34.89
CA VAL A 862 11.80 23.90 33.76
C VAL A 862 11.15 24.86 32.76
N LEU A 863 9.87 24.68 32.44
CA LEU A 863 9.13 25.55 31.51
C LEU A 863 9.17 27.02 31.96
N VAL A 864 8.89 27.28 33.25
CA VAL A 864 8.89 28.64 33.83
C VAL A 864 10.29 29.27 33.86
N ARG A 865 11.37 28.47 33.78
CA ARG A 865 12.76 28.98 33.74
C ARG A 865 13.22 29.42 32.36
N ASN A 866 12.49 29.10 31.28
CA ASN A 866 12.91 29.51 29.94
C ASN A 866 12.89 31.05 29.82
N ARG A 867 13.96 31.60 29.26
CA ARG A 867 14.13 33.04 28.96
C ARG A 867 14.62 33.27 27.52
N ARG A 868 14.69 32.21 26.71
CA ARG A 868 15.18 32.26 25.33
C ARG A 868 14.02 32.07 24.34
N GLY A 869 14.11 32.80 23.22
CA GLY A 869 13.21 32.69 22.08
C GLY A 869 13.61 31.61 21.08
N GLN A 870 12.81 31.45 20.01
CA GLN A 870 13.07 30.50 18.92
C GLN A 870 14.47 30.61 18.31
N SER A 871 14.99 31.83 18.17
CA SER A 871 16.33 32.08 17.60
C SER A 871 17.48 31.39 18.34
N GLY A 872 17.30 31.02 19.61
CA GLY A 872 18.28 30.24 20.37
C GLY A 872 18.50 28.82 19.84
N LEU A 873 17.58 28.28 19.03
CA LEU A 873 17.72 26.96 18.40
C LEU A 873 18.61 26.98 17.15
N TRP A 874 18.71 28.12 16.46
CA TRP A 874 19.38 28.22 15.15
C TRP A 874 20.87 27.94 15.22
N GLY A 875 21.52 28.23 16.35
CA GLY A 875 22.92 27.88 16.60
C GLY A 875 23.21 26.37 16.53
N TYR A 876 22.17 25.54 16.61
CA TYR A 876 22.23 24.09 16.53
C TYR A 876 21.59 23.54 15.23
N ALA A 877 21.34 24.39 14.23
CA ALA A 877 20.68 24.07 12.96
C ALA A 877 19.22 23.57 13.08
N ILE A 878 18.57 23.80 14.22
CA ILE A 878 17.16 23.46 14.45
C ILE A 878 16.33 24.72 14.22
N SER A 879 15.28 24.66 13.38
CA SER A 879 14.47 25.85 13.06
C SER A 879 13.49 26.22 14.18
N GLY A 880 12.88 25.22 14.82
CA GLY A 880 11.80 25.39 15.81
C GLY A 880 10.40 25.54 15.21
N ASP A 881 10.24 25.36 13.89
CA ASP A 881 8.93 25.43 13.21
C ASP A 881 8.17 24.09 13.22
N LEU A 882 8.90 22.99 13.34
CA LEU A 882 8.35 21.63 13.41
C LEU A 882 8.34 21.13 14.87
N PRO A 883 7.43 20.19 15.20
CA PRO A 883 7.43 19.50 16.49
C PRO A 883 8.80 18.86 16.79
N ILE A 884 9.35 19.11 17.98
CA ILE A 884 10.63 18.52 18.42
C ILE A 884 10.37 17.33 19.34
N VAL A 885 11.00 16.20 19.05
CA VAL A 885 11.10 15.04 19.97
C VAL A 885 12.54 14.94 20.46
N LEU A 886 12.73 14.96 21.77
CA LEU A 886 14.04 14.92 22.41
C LEU A 886 14.31 13.54 22.99
N LEU A 887 15.42 12.91 22.59
CA LEU A 887 15.97 11.72 23.23
C LEU A 887 17.22 12.09 24.03
N GLN A 888 17.25 11.76 25.31
CA GLN A 888 18.45 11.85 26.16
C GLN A 888 18.99 10.44 26.40
N ILE A 889 20.23 10.20 25.96
CA ILE A 889 20.92 8.92 26.14
C ILE A 889 22.32 9.11 26.73
N ALA A 890 22.57 8.42 27.83
CA ALA A 890 23.84 8.39 28.53
C ALA A 890 24.47 6.98 28.53
N ASP A 891 23.65 5.91 28.54
CA ASP A 891 24.11 4.52 28.59
C ASP A 891 23.98 3.80 27.24
N ILE A 892 25.10 3.24 26.76
CA ILE A 892 25.17 2.42 25.54
C ILE A 892 24.30 1.15 25.62
N GLY A 893 24.01 0.64 26.82
CA GLY A 893 23.12 -0.50 27.03
C GLY A 893 21.68 -0.25 26.57
N ASN A 894 21.27 1.02 26.45
CA ASN A 894 19.92 1.42 26.04
C ASN A 894 19.85 1.93 24.59
N ILE A 895 20.83 1.55 23.74
CA ILE A 895 20.89 1.96 22.33
C ILE A 895 19.65 1.56 21.52
N ASP A 896 18.89 0.55 21.97
CA ASP A 896 17.61 0.18 21.36
C ASP A 896 16.58 1.31 21.35
N LEU A 897 16.63 2.26 22.30
CA LEU A 897 15.77 3.45 22.29
C LEU A 897 16.08 4.36 21.09
N VAL A 898 17.36 4.51 20.74
CA VAL A 898 17.78 5.25 19.54
C VAL A 898 17.22 4.57 18.31
N ARG A 899 17.39 3.24 18.20
CA ARG A 899 16.85 2.46 17.09
C ARG A 899 15.33 2.64 16.95
N GLN A 900 14.58 2.51 18.05
CA GLN A 900 13.12 2.67 18.06
C GLN A 900 12.69 4.07 17.65
N LEU A 901 13.36 5.13 18.12
CA LEU A 901 12.99 6.51 17.76
C LEU A 901 13.39 6.89 16.34
N VAL A 902 14.50 6.36 15.81
CA VAL A 902 14.83 6.50 14.38
C VAL A 902 13.78 5.79 13.52
N GLN A 903 13.33 4.59 13.92
CA GLN A 903 12.22 3.89 13.24
C GLN A 903 10.90 4.64 13.36
N ALA A 904 10.58 5.21 14.53
CA ALA A 904 9.37 6.02 14.75
C ALA A 904 9.38 7.29 13.89
N HIS A 905 10.52 7.96 13.79
CA HIS A 905 10.69 9.14 12.94
C HIS A 905 10.45 8.80 11.46
N ALA A 906 11.06 7.72 10.97
CA ALA A 906 10.81 7.22 9.61
C ALA A 906 9.32 6.85 9.38
N TYR A 907 8.69 6.22 10.37
CA TYR A 907 7.26 5.89 10.34
C TYR A 907 6.40 7.16 10.22
N TRP A 908 6.60 8.17 11.08
CA TRP A 908 5.86 9.42 11.05
C TRP A 908 6.01 10.15 9.72
N ARG A 909 7.24 10.22 9.20
CA ARG A 909 7.53 10.85 7.91
C ARG A 909 6.77 10.19 6.77
N LEU A 910 6.77 8.85 6.70
CA LEU A 910 5.98 8.10 5.71
C LEU A 910 4.47 8.33 5.86
N LYS A 911 4.01 8.59 7.09
CA LYS A 911 2.61 8.91 7.39
C LYS A 911 2.27 10.41 7.27
N GLY A 912 3.20 11.25 6.84
CA GLY A 912 2.98 12.69 6.60
C GLY A 912 3.11 13.58 7.84
N LEU A 913 3.66 13.06 8.94
CA LEU A 913 3.97 13.82 10.15
C LEU A 913 5.47 14.16 10.17
N ALA A 914 5.80 15.42 9.90
CA ALA A 914 7.16 15.94 9.96
C ALA A 914 7.53 16.30 11.41
N VAL A 915 8.67 15.81 11.89
CA VAL A 915 9.17 15.96 13.27
C VAL A 915 10.67 16.20 13.22
N ASP A 916 11.20 17.05 14.09
CA ASP A 916 12.64 17.14 14.33
C ASP A 916 13.02 16.21 15.50
N LEU A 917 13.79 15.14 15.21
CA LEU A 917 14.30 14.22 16.23
C LEU A 917 15.66 14.70 16.73
N VAL A 918 15.71 15.20 17.96
CA VAL A 918 16.95 15.68 18.60
C VAL A 918 17.46 14.60 19.55
N ILE A 919 18.69 14.14 19.35
CA ILE A 919 19.34 13.13 20.18
C ILE A 919 20.49 13.78 20.95
N TRP A 920 20.38 13.80 22.27
CA TRP A 920 21.43 14.23 23.19
C TRP A 920 22.28 13.05 23.63
N ASN A 921 23.56 13.12 23.29
CA ASN A 921 24.57 12.24 23.85
C ASN A 921 25.11 12.85 25.15
N GLU A 922 24.72 12.24 26.27
CA GLU A 922 25.11 12.60 27.64
C GLU A 922 26.19 11.67 28.20
N HIS A 923 26.95 10.95 27.38
CA HIS A 923 27.99 10.04 27.89
C HIS A 923 29.23 10.81 28.39
N HIS A 924 29.61 10.62 29.66
CA HIS A 924 30.67 11.42 30.32
C HIS A 924 32.11 10.84 30.17
N ASP A 925 32.26 9.59 29.71
CA ASP A 925 33.55 8.85 29.71
C ASP A 925 34.29 8.78 28.35
N VAL A 926 35.55 8.31 28.36
CA VAL A 926 36.47 8.12 27.20
C VAL A 926 35.84 7.32 26.03
N TYR A 927 34.82 6.51 26.28
CA TYR A 927 34.06 5.77 25.27
C TYR A 927 32.96 6.58 24.54
N ARG A 928 32.85 7.90 24.79
CA ARG A 928 31.87 8.81 24.15
C ARG A 928 31.85 8.73 22.64
N GLN A 929 33.02 8.62 22.02
CA GLN A 929 33.14 8.51 20.56
C GLN A 929 32.49 7.23 20.02
N ARG A 930 32.52 6.13 20.78
CA ARG A 930 31.91 4.86 20.40
C ARG A 930 30.38 4.94 20.37
N LEU A 931 29.77 5.57 21.37
CA LEU A 931 28.32 5.76 21.39
C LEU A 931 27.89 6.68 20.24
N GLN A 932 28.64 7.76 20.00
CA GLN A 932 28.39 8.66 18.87
C GLN A 932 28.46 7.93 17.52
N GLU A 933 29.51 7.14 17.29
CA GLU A 933 29.69 6.34 16.06
C GLU A 933 28.56 5.30 15.88
N GLN A 934 28.08 4.68 16.96
CA GLN A 934 26.94 3.75 16.90
C GLN A 934 25.62 4.43 16.58
N ILE A 935 25.33 5.59 17.18
CA ILE A 935 24.13 6.38 16.86
C ILE A 935 24.16 6.78 15.37
N MET A 936 25.30 7.28 14.89
CA MET A 936 25.47 7.63 13.48
C MET A 936 25.37 6.41 12.56
N GLY A 937 25.87 5.24 12.99
CA GLY A 937 25.74 3.98 12.26
C GLY A 937 24.29 3.52 12.12
N LEU A 938 23.48 3.65 13.18
CA LEU A 938 22.04 3.35 13.12
C LEU A 938 21.28 4.30 12.19
N ILE A 939 21.63 5.58 12.19
CA ILE A 939 21.04 6.58 11.27
C ILE A 939 21.44 6.26 9.82
N ALA A 940 22.70 5.93 9.57
CA ALA A 940 23.21 5.62 8.23
C ALA A 940 22.64 4.31 7.66
N ALA A 941 22.32 3.34 8.52
CA ALA A 941 21.66 2.09 8.13
C ALA A 941 20.15 2.23 7.90
N GLY A 942 19.54 3.32 8.38
CA GLY A 942 18.12 3.62 8.21
C GLY A 942 17.80 4.23 6.84
N VAL A 943 16.50 4.25 6.48
CA VAL A 943 15.98 4.84 5.23
C VAL A 943 16.26 6.36 5.12
N GLU A 944 16.64 7.00 6.23
CA GLU A 944 16.72 8.45 6.39
C GLU A 944 18.14 9.03 6.43
N ALA A 945 19.15 8.30 5.95
CA ALA A 945 20.55 8.75 5.96
C ALA A 945 20.79 10.12 5.29
N HIS A 946 19.87 10.59 4.44
CA HIS A 946 19.94 11.85 3.70
C HIS A 946 19.30 13.06 4.41
N VAL A 947 18.68 12.89 5.59
CA VAL A 947 17.91 13.93 6.30
C VAL A 947 18.60 14.39 7.61
N VAL A 948 19.86 14.05 7.81
CA VAL A 948 20.63 14.52 8.98
C VAL A 948 20.86 16.04 8.88
N ASP A 949 20.65 16.76 9.98
CA ASP A 949 20.82 18.21 10.11
C ASP A 949 20.00 19.04 9.08
N ARG A 950 18.82 18.53 8.70
CA ARG A 950 17.83 19.24 7.86
C ARG A 950 16.50 19.37 8.59
N PRO A 951 15.67 20.38 8.29
CA PRO A 951 14.32 20.49 8.84
C PRO A 951 13.49 19.22 8.58
N GLY A 952 12.82 18.72 9.61
CA GLY A 952 12.09 17.46 9.63
C GLY A 952 13.02 16.24 9.67
N GLY A 953 14.18 16.39 10.31
CA GLY A 953 15.29 15.44 10.27
C GLY A 953 15.83 15.09 11.64
N ILE A 954 16.99 14.41 11.64
CA ILE A 954 17.63 13.92 12.86
C ILE A 954 18.84 14.80 13.20
N PHE A 955 18.88 15.30 14.44
CA PHE A 955 19.91 16.19 14.96
C PHE A 955 20.61 15.52 16.15
N VAL A 956 21.84 15.06 15.96
CA VAL A 956 22.63 14.47 17.05
C VAL A 956 23.54 15.55 17.65
N ARG A 957 23.41 15.83 18.95
CA ARG A 957 24.20 16.86 19.65
C ARG A 957 24.81 16.31 20.94
N ILE A 958 26.02 16.78 21.24
CA ILE A 958 26.69 16.46 22.50
C ILE A 958 26.18 17.44 23.55
N ALA A 959 25.55 16.92 24.62
CA ALA A 959 24.89 17.77 25.60
C ALA A 959 25.84 18.79 26.24
N GLU A 960 27.09 18.41 26.53
CA GLU A 960 28.14 19.29 27.10
C GLU A 960 28.47 20.52 26.25
N GLN A 961 28.26 20.47 24.94
CA GLN A 961 28.50 21.60 24.03
C GLN A 961 27.32 22.58 23.99
N ILE A 962 26.19 22.22 24.57
CA ILE A 962 24.98 23.04 24.64
C ILE A 962 25.01 23.82 25.96
N SER A 963 24.85 25.14 25.87
CA SER A 963 24.78 26.01 27.05
C SER A 963 23.60 25.63 27.96
N PHE A 964 23.71 25.93 29.26
CA PHE A 964 22.64 25.59 30.21
C PHE A 964 21.29 26.23 29.84
N GLU A 965 21.31 27.48 29.37
CA GLU A 965 20.11 28.19 28.92
C GLU A 965 19.48 27.54 27.68
N ASP A 966 20.29 27.12 26.70
CA ASP A 966 19.80 26.47 25.48
C ASP A 966 19.26 25.06 25.75
N ARG A 967 19.79 24.36 26.76
CA ARG A 967 19.21 23.07 27.20
C ARG A 967 17.79 23.28 27.75
N ILE A 968 17.58 24.31 28.57
CA ILE A 968 16.24 24.67 29.07
C ILE A 968 15.33 25.01 27.89
N LEU A 969 15.81 25.78 26.92
CA LEU A 969 15.05 26.11 25.71
C LEU A 969 14.61 24.84 24.98
N ILE A 970 15.54 23.96 24.58
CA ILE A 970 15.25 22.71 23.84
C ILE A 970 14.27 21.82 24.62
N GLN A 971 14.45 21.67 25.93
CA GLN A 971 13.51 20.91 26.77
C GLN A 971 12.12 21.57 26.83
N SER A 972 12.06 22.90 26.86
CA SER A 972 10.78 23.63 26.93
C SER A 972 9.97 23.56 25.65
N VAL A 973 10.63 23.48 24.49
CA VAL A 973 10.00 23.39 23.16
C VAL A 973 9.74 21.96 22.70
N ALA A 974 10.38 20.96 23.32
CA ALA A 974 10.15 19.57 22.98
C ALA A 974 8.70 19.15 23.31
N ARG A 975 8.02 18.52 22.34
CA ARG A 975 6.68 17.94 22.48
C ARG A 975 6.71 16.64 23.29
N ALA A 976 7.80 15.87 23.17
CA ALA A 976 8.05 14.68 23.97
C ALA A 976 9.55 14.58 24.31
N ILE A 977 9.85 14.20 25.55
CA ILE A 977 11.19 13.95 26.06
C ILE A 977 11.28 12.50 26.52
N ILE A 978 12.09 11.71 25.81
CA ILE A 978 12.38 10.32 26.12
C ILE A 978 13.77 10.24 26.73
N THR A 979 13.91 9.49 27.81
CA THR A 979 15.17 9.38 28.57
C THR A 979 15.50 7.93 28.86
N ASP A 980 16.75 7.53 28.68
CA ASP A 980 17.19 6.15 28.94
C ASP A 980 17.02 5.71 30.42
N SER A 981 17.17 6.65 31.36
CA SER A 981 16.98 6.43 32.80
C SER A 981 15.55 6.04 33.21
N ARG A 982 14.55 6.21 32.33
CA ARG A 982 13.13 5.89 32.58
C ARG A 982 12.69 4.55 31.99
N GLY A 983 13.62 3.73 31.50
CA GLY A 983 13.36 2.39 30.98
C GLY A 983 12.89 2.39 29.52
N THR A 984 12.17 1.32 29.12
CA THR A 984 11.77 1.10 27.72
C THR A 984 10.80 2.16 27.19
N LEU A 985 10.78 2.36 25.86
CA LEU A 985 9.87 3.31 25.21
C LEU A 985 8.40 3.02 25.54
N ALA A 986 8.01 1.74 25.50
CA ALA A 986 6.67 1.29 25.88
C ALA A 986 6.33 1.61 27.34
N GLY A 987 7.29 1.47 28.26
CA GLY A 987 7.09 1.82 29.67
C GLY A 987 6.88 3.31 29.90
N GLN A 988 7.56 4.16 29.11
CA GLN A 988 7.44 5.62 29.20
C GLN A 988 6.12 6.12 28.61
N ILE A 989 5.72 5.60 27.44
CA ILE A 989 4.47 6.00 26.77
C ILE A 989 3.23 5.50 27.51
N ASN A 990 3.26 4.28 28.06
CA ASN A 990 2.11 3.71 28.78
C ASN A 990 1.99 4.20 30.23
N ARG A 991 2.89 5.09 30.67
CA ARG A 991 2.88 5.60 32.05
C ARG A 991 1.65 6.47 32.23
N ARG A 992 0.74 6.03 33.12
CA ARG A 992 -0.46 6.80 33.44
C ARG A 992 -0.05 8.17 33.96
N ALA A 993 -0.58 9.22 33.32
CA ALA A 993 -0.47 10.58 33.85
C ALA A 993 -1.04 10.61 35.28
N PRO A 994 -0.43 11.38 36.20
CA PRO A 994 -0.98 11.56 37.53
C PRO A 994 -2.41 12.10 37.40
N THR A 995 -3.35 11.46 38.11
CA THR A 995 -4.76 11.86 38.11
C THR A 995 -4.85 13.29 38.62
N GLU A 996 -5.27 14.23 37.77
CA GLU A 996 -5.57 15.59 38.21
C GLU A 996 -6.58 15.54 39.36
N VAL A 997 -6.39 16.43 40.33
CA VAL A 997 -7.33 16.61 41.44
C VAL A 997 -8.63 17.14 40.82
N ARG A 998 -9.57 16.25 40.53
CA ARG A 998 -10.90 16.65 40.05
C ARG A 998 -11.55 17.53 41.11
N ILE A 999 -11.73 18.80 40.78
CA ILE A 999 -12.55 19.70 41.58
C ILE A 999 -13.96 19.09 41.62
N PRO A 1000 -14.54 18.84 42.82
CA PRO A 1000 -15.86 18.26 42.91
C PRO A 1000 -16.88 19.15 42.19
N ARG A 1001 -17.74 18.53 41.37
CA ARG A 1001 -18.84 19.24 40.70
C ARG A 1001 -19.73 19.89 41.76
N LEU A 1002 -20.21 21.10 41.48
CA LEU A 1002 -21.22 21.75 42.31
C LEU A 1002 -22.43 20.81 42.43
N VAL A 1003 -22.87 20.54 43.66
CA VAL A 1003 -24.11 19.80 43.92
C VAL A 1003 -25.22 20.82 44.11
N PRO A 1004 -26.17 20.94 43.17
CA PRO A 1004 -27.26 21.90 43.30
C PRO A 1004 -28.08 21.63 44.55
N THR A 1005 -28.38 22.70 45.28
CA THR A 1005 -29.30 22.65 46.43
C THR A 1005 -30.76 22.79 46.01
N ARG A 1006 -31.00 23.24 44.77
CA ARG A 1006 -32.31 23.41 44.15
C ARG A 1006 -32.31 22.94 42.70
N THR A 1007 -33.45 22.45 42.24
CA THR A 1007 -33.68 22.13 40.83
C THR A 1007 -34.01 23.40 40.06
N HIS A 1008 -33.31 23.67 38.96
CA HIS A 1008 -33.64 24.76 38.05
C HIS A 1008 -35.00 24.54 37.40
N ARG A 1009 -35.81 25.60 37.34
CA ARG A 1009 -37.07 25.65 36.58
C ARG A 1009 -37.05 26.99 35.83
N PRO A 1010 -37.11 26.97 34.49
CA PRO A 1010 -37.12 28.21 33.71
C PRO A 1010 -38.32 29.06 34.13
N GLU A 1011 -38.10 30.29 34.60
CA GLU A 1011 -39.19 31.23 34.83
C GLU A 1011 -39.63 31.83 33.48
N ALA A 1012 -40.93 31.81 33.21
CA ALA A 1012 -41.49 32.45 32.01
C ALA A 1012 -41.29 33.97 32.13
N GLN A 1013 -40.32 34.50 31.40
CA GLN A 1013 -40.01 35.92 31.44
C GLN A 1013 -41.02 36.70 30.59
N SER A 1014 -41.49 37.84 31.12
CA SER A 1014 -42.14 38.84 30.29
C SER A 1014 -41.07 39.48 29.41
N VAL A 1015 -41.15 39.27 28.09
CA VAL A 1015 -40.32 39.99 27.13
C VAL A 1015 -40.54 41.48 27.36
N ALA A 1016 -39.52 42.19 27.84
CA ALA A 1016 -39.59 43.65 27.89
C ALA A 1016 -39.73 44.14 26.43
N GLU A 1017 -40.78 44.90 26.14
CA GLU A 1017 -40.91 45.59 24.86
C GLU A 1017 -39.70 46.51 24.70
N LEU A 1018 -38.80 46.14 23.78
CA LEU A 1018 -37.70 47.00 23.38
C LEU A 1018 -38.28 48.28 22.77
N PRO A 1019 -37.70 49.47 23.01
CA PRO A 1019 -38.23 50.72 22.49
C PRO A 1019 -37.97 50.83 20.98
N HIS A 1020 -38.80 50.16 20.17
CA HIS A 1020 -38.70 50.14 18.71
C HIS A 1020 -39.07 51.48 18.07
N GLU A 1021 -39.92 52.28 18.74
CA GLU A 1021 -40.61 53.41 18.12
C GLU A 1021 -39.81 54.73 18.05
N ALA A 1022 -38.60 54.79 18.62
CA ALA A 1022 -37.80 56.02 18.67
C ALA A 1022 -36.46 55.96 17.90
N SER A 1023 -36.11 54.84 17.28
CA SER A 1023 -34.78 54.65 16.66
C SER A 1023 -34.69 55.25 15.24
N ILE A 1024 -33.56 55.89 14.95
CA ILE A 1024 -33.24 56.49 13.65
C ILE A 1024 -32.70 55.39 12.72
N LEU A 1025 -33.16 55.36 11.46
CA LEU A 1025 -32.71 54.41 10.41
C LEU A 1025 -32.85 52.93 10.81
N PHE A 1026 -33.94 52.57 11.50
CA PHE A 1026 -34.20 51.18 11.89
C PHE A 1026 -34.34 50.27 10.66
N ASN A 1027 -33.57 49.19 10.61
CA ASN A 1027 -33.49 48.26 9.47
C ASN A 1027 -34.23 46.92 9.70
N GLY A 1028 -35.01 46.81 10.78
CA GLY A 1028 -35.68 45.57 11.18
C GLY A 1028 -34.93 44.74 12.22
N ILE A 1029 -33.65 45.01 12.46
CA ILE A 1029 -32.81 44.32 13.47
C ILE A 1029 -32.19 45.32 14.46
N GLY A 1030 -31.82 46.51 13.98
CA GLY A 1030 -31.19 47.56 14.77
C GLY A 1030 -31.33 48.95 14.15
N GLY A 1031 -30.99 49.97 14.94
CA GLY A 1031 -31.08 51.38 14.55
C GLY A 1031 -30.26 52.29 15.48
N PHE A 1032 -30.04 53.53 15.08
CA PHE A 1032 -29.36 54.52 15.93
C PHE A 1032 -30.30 55.08 16.99
N THR A 1033 -29.76 55.43 18.16
CA THR A 1033 -30.48 56.19 19.19
C THR A 1033 -30.92 57.56 18.66
N PRO A 1034 -31.95 58.21 19.26
CA PRO A 1034 -32.43 59.54 18.83
C PRO A 1034 -31.35 60.63 18.80
N ASP A 1035 -30.30 60.51 19.62
CA ASP A 1035 -29.16 61.43 19.67
C ASP A 1035 -28.01 61.03 18.70
N GLY A 1036 -28.15 59.90 18.00
CA GLY A 1036 -27.18 59.38 17.03
C GLY A 1036 -25.88 58.86 17.63
N ARG A 1037 -25.79 58.67 18.95
CA ARG A 1037 -24.54 58.31 19.65
C ARG A 1037 -24.28 56.82 19.78
N GLU A 1038 -25.33 56.00 19.78
CA GLU A 1038 -25.24 54.55 19.88
C GLU A 1038 -26.02 53.88 18.75
N TYR A 1039 -25.48 52.77 18.24
CA TYR A 1039 -26.23 51.85 17.39
C TYR A 1039 -26.72 50.68 18.24
N VAL A 1040 -28.04 50.51 18.30
CA VAL A 1040 -28.72 49.49 19.11
C VAL A 1040 -29.13 48.33 18.21
N ILE A 1041 -28.69 47.12 18.57
CA ILE A 1041 -29.02 45.87 17.88
C ILE A 1041 -29.79 45.02 18.90
N ALA A 1042 -31.02 44.66 18.55
CA ALA A 1042 -31.92 43.91 19.42
C ALA A 1042 -32.74 42.93 18.58
N PRO A 1043 -32.14 41.81 18.14
CA PRO A 1043 -32.82 40.86 17.28
C PRO A 1043 -33.99 40.19 18.01
N ALA A 1044 -35.06 39.87 17.28
CA ALA A 1044 -36.14 39.06 17.81
C ALA A 1044 -35.63 37.65 18.17
N ALA A 1045 -36.38 36.93 19.03
CA ALA A 1045 -36.03 35.56 19.40
C ALA A 1045 -35.87 34.67 18.15
N GLY A 1046 -34.70 34.05 17.97
CA GLY A 1046 -34.38 33.21 16.81
C GLY A 1046 -33.88 33.97 15.57
N GLN A 1047 -33.74 35.29 15.64
CA GLN A 1047 -33.14 36.12 14.58
C GLN A 1047 -31.68 36.45 14.92
N ALA A 1048 -30.83 36.54 13.91
CA ALA A 1048 -29.45 37.00 14.02
C ALA A 1048 -29.17 38.09 12.95
N THR A 1049 -28.06 38.80 13.11
CA THR A 1049 -27.54 39.68 12.05
C THR A 1049 -27.14 38.83 10.82
N PRO A 1050 -27.22 39.37 9.58
CA PRO A 1050 -26.82 38.62 8.39
C PRO A 1050 -25.32 38.24 8.39
N VAL A 1051 -24.48 39.10 8.94
CA VAL A 1051 -23.04 38.94 9.14
C VAL A 1051 -22.65 39.60 10.47
N PRO A 1052 -21.53 39.18 11.09
CA PRO A 1052 -21.03 39.80 12.32
C PRO A 1052 -20.93 41.33 12.19
N TRP A 1053 -21.53 42.05 13.14
CA TRP A 1053 -21.42 43.50 13.26
C TRP A 1053 -20.42 43.84 14.35
N VAL A 1054 -19.34 44.54 13.99
CA VAL A 1054 -18.22 44.76 14.90
C VAL A 1054 -18.06 46.23 15.30
N ASN A 1055 -17.67 46.45 16.56
CA ASN A 1055 -17.17 47.72 17.06
C ASN A 1055 -15.67 47.59 17.37
N VAL A 1056 -14.87 48.52 16.85
CA VAL A 1056 -13.41 48.55 17.08
C VAL A 1056 -13.11 49.57 18.16
N LEU A 1057 -12.62 49.09 19.30
CA LEU A 1057 -12.28 49.89 20.46
C LEU A 1057 -10.76 49.92 20.59
N ALA A 1058 -10.12 51.08 20.40
CA ALA A 1058 -8.67 51.15 20.39
C ALA A 1058 -8.13 52.51 20.87
N ASN A 1059 -6.91 52.46 21.38
CA ASN A 1059 -6.01 53.60 21.57
C ASN A 1059 -4.74 53.39 20.71
N PRO A 1060 -3.72 54.25 20.76
CA PRO A 1060 -2.52 54.11 19.91
C PRO A 1060 -1.74 52.79 20.06
N HIS A 1061 -1.83 52.10 21.20
CA HIS A 1061 -0.99 50.96 21.56
C HIS A 1061 -1.78 49.68 21.86
N PHE A 1062 -3.11 49.73 21.87
CA PHE A 1062 -3.95 48.63 22.33
C PHE A 1062 -5.34 48.70 21.70
N GLY A 1063 -5.94 47.55 21.41
CA GLY A 1063 -7.31 47.53 20.93
C GLY A 1063 -8.01 46.18 21.07
N THR A 1064 -9.32 46.22 20.89
CA THR A 1064 -10.18 45.06 20.85
C THR A 1064 -11.27 45.26 19.79
N VAL A 1065 -11.60 44.21 19.05
CA VAL A 1065 -12.77 44.14 18.19
C VAL A 1065 -13.83 43.37 18.95
N VAL A 1066 -15.04 43.93 19.08
CA VAL A 1066 -16.16 43.30 19.78
C VAL A 1066 -17.36 43.21 18.84
N THR A 1067 -17.93 42.01 18.67
CA THR A 1067 -19.14 41.79 17.86
C THR A 1067 -20.41 42.19 18.60
N GLU A 1068 -21.54 42.23 17.91
CA GLU A 1068 -22.88 42.41 18.48
C GLU A 1068 -23.25 41.28 19.44
N CYS A 1069 -22.67 40.10 19.25
CA CYS A 1069 -22.84 38.97 20.15
C CYS A 1069 -21.91 39.04 21.37
N GLY A 1070 -20.95 39.97 21.40
CA GLY A 1070 -19.97 40.10 22.48
C GLY A 1070 -18.73 39.21 22.32
N MET A 1071 -18.54 38.62 21.15
CA MET A 1071 -17.28 37.94 20.82
C MET A 1071 -16.18 38.96 20.64
N ALA A 1072 -15.03 38.70 21.26
CA ALA A 1072 -13.96 39.68 21.29
C ALA A 1072 -12.61 39.08 20.89
N TYR A 1073 -11.82 39.92 20.23
CA TYR A 1073 -10.42 39.68 19.96
C TYR A 1073 -9.61 40.90 20.37
N THR A 1074 -8.59 40.72 21.20
CA THR A 1074 -7.79 41.79 21.82
C THR A 1074 -6.32 41.67 21.46
N TRP A 1075 -5.66 42.80 21.21
CA TRP A 1075 -4.24 42.90 20.84
C TRP A 1075 -3.55 44.08 21.50
N SER A 1076 -2.22 44.06 21.48
CA SER A 1076 -1.38 45.20 21.87
C SER A 1076 -0.29 45.44 20.83
N GLU A 1077 0.01 46.70 20.51
CA GLU A 1077 0.89 47.21 19.45
C GLU A 1077 0.52 46.77 18.03
N ASN A 1078 0.35 45.47 17.78
CA ASN A 1078 0.12 44.90 16.46
C ASN A 1078 -1.03 43.89 16.47
N ALA A 1079 -2.12 44.25 15.78
CA ALA A 1079 -3.33 43.41 15.65
C ALA A 1079 -3.14 42.11 14.86
N HIS A 1080 -1.97 41.89 14.25
CA HIS A 1080 -1.64 40.67 13.52
C HIS A 1080 -0.58 39.83 14.26
N LEU A 1081 0.52 40.45 14.69
CA LEU A 1081 1.68 39.74 15.24
C LEU A 1081 1.62 39.54 16.77
N PHE A 1082 0.85 40.36 17.49
CA PHE A 1082 0.80 40.29 18.95
C PHE A 1082 -0.63 40.36 19.51
N ARG A 1083 -1.30 39.22 19.34
CA ARG A 1083 -2.65 38.92 19.82
C ARG A 1083 -2.59 38.53 21.28
N LEU A 1084 -3.42 39.12 22.13
CA LEU A 1084 -3.58 38.67 23.53
C LEU A 1084 -4.56 37.50 23.60
N THR A 1085 -5.64 37.57 22.82
CA THR A 1085 -6.69 36.55 22.72
C THR A 1085 -6.85 36.10 21.26
N PRO A 1086 -7.44 34.92 20.98
CA PRO A 1086 -7.51 34.40 19.62
C PRO A 1086 -8.45 35.19 18.71
N TRP A 1087 -8.09 35.28 17.43
CA TRP A 1087 -8.96 35.74 16.36
C TRP A 1087 -9.22 34.60 15.38
N HIS A 1088 -10.47 34.12 15.33
CA HIS A 1088 -10.81 32.99 14.47
C HIS A 1088 -11.10 33.39 13.02
N ASN A 1089 -11.47 34.67 12.79
CA ASN A 1089 -11.86 35.21 11.49
C ASN A 1089 -12.93 34.34 10.79
N ASP A 1090 -13.90 33.86 11.58
CA ASP A 1090 -14.99 32.99 11.17
C ASP A 1090 -16.31 33.80 11.16
N PRO A 1091 -16.90 34.08 9.97
CA PRO A 1091 -18.14 34.84 9.87
C PRO A 1091 -19.43 34.02 10.14
N VAL A 1092 -19.32 32.69 10.29
CA VAL A 1092 -20.46 31.76 10.42
C VAL A 1092 -20.66 31.32 11.87
N GLY A 1093 -19.68 30.60 12.42
CA GLY A 1093 -19.83 29.87 13.69
C GLY A 1093 -19.53 30.70 14.94
N GLU A 1094 -18.74 31.77 14.78
CA GLU A 1094 -18.31 32.71 15.84
C GLU A 1094 -17.90 32.07 17.19
N SER A 1095 -16.58 31.93 17.39
CA SER A 1095 -15.99 31.61 18.70
C SER A 1095 -15.15 32.78 19.23
N SER A 1096 -15.08 32.92 20.56
CA SER A 1096 -14.28 33.93 21.26
C SER A 1096 -13.40 33.27 22.30
N GLY A 1097 -12.17 33.79 22.45
CA GLY A 1097 -11.30 33.42 23.57
C GLY A 1097 -11.56 34.23 24.84
N GLU A 1098 -12.61 35.05 24.86
CA GLU A 1098 -13.00 35.89 26.00
C GLU A 1098 -14.47 35.65 26.33
N ALA A 1099 -14.77 35.38 27.61
CA ALA A 1099 -16.14 35.22 28.08
C ALA A 1099 -16.28 35.59 29.56
N LEU A 1100 -17.51 35.95 29.97
CA LEU A 1100 -17.89 36.15 31.36
C LEU A 1100 -19.11 35.27 31.65
N TYR A 1101 -18.99 34.36 32.61
CA TYR A 1101 -20.08 33.48 33.02
C TYR A 1101 -20.67 33.92 34.36
N LEU A 1102 -21.99 33.93 34.44
CA LEU A 1102 -22.75 34.03 35.68
C LEU A 1102 -23.34 32.66 36.01
N ARG A 1103 -23.18 32.21 37.25
CA ARG A 1103 -23.79 30.96 37.73
C ARG A 1103 -24.55 31.20 39.02
N ASP A 1104 -25.75 30.64 39.11
CA ASP A 1104 -26.50 30.53 40.36
C ASP A 1104 -25.97 29.35 41.17
N GLU A 1105 -25.39 29.63 42.34
CA GLU A 1105 -24.79 28.63 43.23
C GLU A 1105 -25.85 27.73 43.91
N GLU A 1106 -27.13 28.12 43.92
CA GLU A 1106 -28.20 27.27 44.44
C GLU A 1106 -28.61 26.18 43.44
N THR A 1107 -28.72 26.54 42.15
CA THR A 1107 -29.27 25.66 41.10
C THR A 1107 -28.19 25.05 40.20
N GLY A 1108 -26.99 25.63 40.17
CA GLY A 1108 -25.92 25.31 39.23
C GLY A 1108 -26.18 25.76 37.79
N HIS A 1109 -27.31 26.44 37.52
CA HIS A 1109 -27.59 27.01 36.21
C HIS A 1109 -26.65 28.19 35.93
N PHE A 1110 -26.12 28.28 34.71
CA PHE A 1110 -25.19 29.32 34.30
C PHE A 1110 -25.56 29.88 32.93
N TRP A 1111 -25.20 31.14 32.71
CA TRP A 1111 -25.41 31.89 31.47
C TRP A 1111 -24.29 32.92 31.30
N SER A 1112 -24.27 33.63 30.17
CA SER A 1112 -23.35 34.73 29.90
C SER A 1112 -24.13 36.03 29.66
N PRO A 1113 -23.60 37.21 30.02
CA PRO A 1113 -24.16 38.50 29.61
C PRO A 1113 -24.09 38.74 28.08
N THR A 1114 -23.28 37.95 27.37
CA THR A 1114 -23.07 37.99 25.91
C THR A 1114 -23.50 36.66 25.26
N LEU A 1115 -23.83 36.67 23.97
CA LEU A 1115 -23.99 35.45 23.14
C LEU A 1115 -22.59 34.83 22.84
N PRO A 1116 -22.41 33.53 22.48
CA PRO A 1116 -23.38 32.57 21.94
C PRO A 1116 -23.44 31.21 22.70
N GLN A 1117 -24.34 30.35 22.18
CA GLN A 1117 -24.70 28.95 22.49
C GLN A 1117 -25.97 28.72 23.35
N PRO A 1118 -26.79 27.70 23.01
CA PRO A 1118 -28.26 27.79 22.98
C PRO A 1118 -28.90 27.66 24.36
N GLY A 1119 -29.81 28.58 24.71
CA GLY A 1119 -30.64 28.41 25.91
C GLY A 1119 -31.35 29.64 26.47
N GLY A 1120 -30.99 30.86 26.08
CA GLY A 1120 -31.72 32.05 26.53
C GLY A 1120 -33.01 32.25 25.74
N ALA A 1121 -34.17 32.08 26.36
CA ALA A 1121 -35.47 32.43 25.76
C ALA A 1121 -35.70 33.95 25.68
N ALA A 1122 -34.86 34.75 26.35
CA ALA A 1122 -34.96 36.19 26.44
C ALA A 1122 -34.05 36.91 25.40
N PRO A 1123 -34.49 38.07 24.88
CA PRO A 1123 -33.73 38.83 23.88
C PRO A 1123 -32.47 39.48 24.48
N TYR A 1124 -31.35 39.36 23.77
CA TYR A 1124 -30.12 40.11 24.07
C TYR A 1124 -30.15 41.45 23.36
N VAL A 1125 -29.67 42.49 24.03
CA VAL A 1125 -29.50 43.82 23.44
C VAL A 1125 -28.03 44.19 23.46
N SER A 1126 -27.49 44.57 22.31
CA SER A 1126 -26.15 45.13 22.22
C SER A 1126 -26.22 46.58 21.74
N ARG A 1127 -25.46 47.46 22.39
CA ARG A 1127 -25.34 48.87 22.04
C ARG A 1127 -23.88 49.20 21.77
N HIS A 1128 -23.60 49.68 20.57
CA HIS A 1128 -22.26 50.10 20.18
C HIS A 1128 -22.19 51.63 20.14
N GLY A 1129 -21.39 52.21 21.03
CA GLY A 1129 -21.10 53.64 21.08
C GLY A 1129 -19.67 53.94 20.68
N PHE A 1130 -19.32 55.23 20.66
CA PHE A 1130 -17.94 55.66 20.40
C PHE A 1130 -17.02 55.31 21.57
N GLY A 1131 -16.18 54.28 21.39
CA GLY A 1131 -15.20 53.85 22.39
C GLY A 1131 -15.71 52.87 23.44
N TYR A 1132 -16.95 52.39 23.34
CA TYR A 1132 -17.50 51.36 24.22
C TYR A 1132 -18.59 50.51 23.55
N SER A 1133 -18.83 49.32 24.09
CA SER A 1133 -19.95 48.44 23.76
C SER A 1133 -20.66 48.00 25.04
N VAL A 1134 -22.00 47.95 25.02
CA VAL A 1134 -22.81 47.50 26.16
C VAL A 1134 -23.66 46.30 25.75
N PHE A 1135 -23.70 45.28 26.59
CA PHE A 1135 -24.53 44.08 26.43
C PHE A 1135 -25.50 43.96 27.59
N GLU A 1136 -26.78 43.82 27.29
CA GLU A 1136 -27.85 43.72 28.27
C GLU A 1136 -28.60 42.40 28.07
N HIS A 1137 -28.75 41.64 29.15
CA HIS A 1137 -29.45 40.36 29.17
C HIS A 1137 -30.22 40.17 30.47
N LEU A 1138 -31.35 39.46 30.42
CA LEU A 1138 -32.17 39.11 31.57
C LEU A 1138 -32.36 37.59 31.60
N GLU A 1139 -31.90 36.93 32.66
CA GLU A 1139 -32.03 35.48 32.85
C GLU A 1139 -32.55 35.18 34.26
N ASP A 1140 -33.65 34.42 34.39
CA ASP A 1140 -34.28 34.02 35.67
C ASP A 1140 -34.39 35.16 36.71
N GLY A 1141 -34.83 36.33 36.26
CA GLY A 1141 -34.98 37.53 37.09
C GLY A 1141 -33.66 38.20 37.50
N ILE A 1142 -32.53 37.83 36.90
CA ILE A 1142 -31.24 38.50 37.06
C ILE A 1142 -30.92 39.29 35.79
N GLY A 1143 -30.93 40.62 35.89
CA GLY A 1143 -30.51 41.51 34.81
C GLY A 1143 -29.01 41.75 34.86
N SER A 1144 -28.32 41.54 33.74
CA SER A 1144 -26.88 41.82 33.59
C SER A 1144 -26.65 42.89 32.53
N GLU A 1145 -25.82 43.89 32.86
CA GLU A 1145 -25.33 44.93 31.95
C GLU A 1145 -23.79 44.85 31.95
N LEU A 1146 -23.21 44.41 30.82
CA LEU A 1146 -21.76 44.33 30.62
C LEU A 1146 -21.30 45.48 29.71
N THR A 1147 -20.46 46.38 30.23
CA THR A 1147 -19.84 47.44 29.43
C THR A 1147 -18.38 47.12 29.16
N VAL A 1148 -17.98 47.11 27.89
CA VAL A 1148 -16.62 46.87 27.43
C VAL A 1148 -16.05 48.14 26.81
N PHE A 1149 -14.87 48.57 27.25
CA PHE A 1149 -14.18 49.75 26.73
C PHE A 1149 -12.66 49.65 26.90
N VAL A 1150 -11.91 50.49 26.18
CA VAL A 1150 -10.43 50.57 26.25
C VAL A 1150 -10.03 51.89 26.91
N ALA A 1151 -9.05 51.85 27.80
CA ALA A 1151 -8.52 53.06 28.42
C ALA A 1151 -7.88 53.99 27.38
N LEU A 1152 -7.98 55.30 27.57
CA LEU A 1152 -7.45 56.27 26.59
C LEU A 1152 -5.91 56.38 26.63
N ASP A 1153 -5.33 56.19 27.81
CA ASP A 1153 -3.92 56.44 28.12
C ASP A 1153 -3.13 55.19 28.54
N ALA A 1154 -3.79 54.03 28.65
CA ALA A 1154 -3.18 52.78 29.08
C ALA A 1154 -3.58 51.60 28.18
N ALA A 1155 -2.70 50.60 28.06
CA ALA A 1155 -2.96 49.35 27.32
C ALA A 1155 -3.86 48.39 28.12
N VAL A 1156 -5.06 48.84 28.47
CA VAL A 1156 -5.99 48.13 29.34
C VAL A 1156 -7.39 48.10 28.74
N LYS A 1157 -7.98 46.90 28.72
CA LYS A 1157 -9.40 46.65 28.43
C LYS A 1157 -10.16 46.52 29.75
N PHE A 1158 -11.27 47.23 29.86
CA PHE A 1158 -12.19 47.10 30.99
C PHE A 1158 -13.45 46.35 30.56
N SER A 1159 -13.90 45.45 31.43
CA SER A 1159 -15.17 44.72 31.34
C SER A 1159 -15.96 44.94 32.63
N SER A 1160 -16.83 45.94 32.64
CA SER A 1160 -17.64 46.31 33.82
C SER A 1160 -18.98 45.57 33.80
N LEU A 1161 -19.15 44.58 34.67
CA LEU A 1161 -20.40 43.82 34.83
C LEU A 1161 -21.25 44.37 35.98
N LYS A 1162 -22.44 44.88 35.68
CA LYS A 1162 -23.45 45.24 36.68
C LYS A 1162 -24.54 44.18 36.71
N VAL A 1163 -24.88 43.70 37.90
CA VAL A 1163 -25.92 42.69 38.11
C VAL A 1163 -27.05 43.27 38.95
N ARG A 1164 -28.29 43.10 38.51
CA ARG A 1164 -29.52 43.54 39.21
C ARG A 1164 -30.42 42.35 39.47
N ASN A 1165 -30.87 42.21 40.71
CA ASN A 1165 -31.77 41.14 41.11
C ASN A 1165 -33.23 41.62 41.07
N HIS A 1166 -33.98 41.14 40.09
CA HIS A 1166 -35.42 41.34 39.91
C HIS A 1166 -36.26 40.14 40.39
N SER A 1167 -35.64 39.06 40.87
CA SER A 1167 -36.35 37.82 41.23
C SER A 1167 -37.09 37.88 42.57
N GLY A 1168 -37.08 39.02 43.28
CA GLY A 1168 -37.80 39.22 44.55
C GLY A 1168 -37.30 38.37 45.74
N ARG A 1169 -36.18 37.64 45.59
CA ARG A 1169 -35.57 36.79 46.63
C ARG A 1169 -34.04 36.95 46.62
N PRO A 1170 -33.32 36.74 47.75
CA PRO A 1170 -31.87 36.72 47.73
C PRO A 1170 -31.36 35.59 46.81
N ARG A 1171 -30.28 35.86 46.06
CA ARG A 1171 -29.63 34.94 45.10
C ARG A 1171 -28.13 34.94 45.36
N ARG A 1172 -27.50 33.77 45.30
CA ARG A 1172 -26.05 33.61 45.43
C ARG A 1172 -25.46 33.33 44.06
N LEU A 1173 -24.70 34.28 43.53
CA LEU A 1173 -24.15 34.22 42.19
C LEU A 1173 -22.63 34.18 42.25
N SER A 1174 -22.02 33.45 41.32
CA SER A 1174 -20.58 33.56 41.00
C SER A 1174 -20.42 34.15 39.61
N ALA A 1175 -19.53 35.15 39.47
CA ALA A 1175 -19.07 35.64 38.17
C ALA A 1175 -17.68 35.05 37.88
N THR A 1176 -17.49 34.46 36.70
CA THR A 1176 -16.23 33.85 36.28
C THR A 1176 -15.80 34.44 34.95
N GLY A 1177 -14.62 35.07 34.92
CA GLY A 1177 -13.98 35.51 33.69
C GLY A 1177 -13.14 34.41 33.06
N TYR A 1178 -13.21 34.30 31.74
CA TYR A 1178 -12.42 33.37 30.93
C TYR A 1178 -11.63 34.16 29.89
N VAL A 1179 -10.32 33.92 29.85
CA VAL A 1179 -9.40 34.48 28.87
C VAL A 1179 -8.50 33.38 28.35
N GLU A 1180 -8.52 33.20 27.04
CA GLU A 1180 -7.67 32.29 26.30
C GLU A 1180 -6.44 33.04 25.77
N TRP A 1181 -5.29 32.81 26.40
CA TRP A 1181 -4.06 33.52 26.09
C TRP A 1181 -3.37 33.02 24.81
N VAL A 1182 -3.00 33.95 23.93
CA VAL A 1182 -2.18 33.70 22.74
C VAL A 1182 -0.77 34.28 22.90
N LEU A 1183 -0.65 35.57 23.21
CA LEU A 1183 0.64 36.29 23.32
C LEU A 1183 1.56 36.06 22.09
N GLY A 1184 0.98 36.15 20.89
CA GLY A 1184 1.63 35.81 19.62
C GLY A 1184 0.72 35.98 18.41
N ASP A 1185 1.02 35.34 17.28
CA ASP A 1185 0.25 35.41 16.03
C ASP A 1185 -0.93 34.42 16.01
N LEU A 1186 -0.67 33.17 16.38
CA LEU A 1186 -1.59 32.04 16.35
C LEU A 1186 -1.52 31.25 17.65
N ARG A 1187 -2.68 30.83 18.14
CA ARG A 1187 -2.78 30.00 19.36
C ARG A 1187 -2.04 28.68 19.23
N ALA A 1188 -2.24 27.94 18.14
CA ALA A 1188 -1.62 26.62 17.93
C ALA A 1188 -0.07 26.65 18.02
N LYS A 1189 0.56 27.78 17.69
CA LYS A 1189 2.02 27.98 17.82
C LYS A 1189 2.45 28.38 19.23
N SER A 1190 1.62 29.15 19.93
CA SER A 1190 1.99 29.83 21.18
C SER A 1190 1.53 29.11 22.45
N ALA A 1191 0.42 28.39 22.39
CA ALA A 1191 -0.27 27.80 23.55
C ALA A 1191 0.67 27.01 24.46
N MET A 1192 1.62 26.28 23.87
CA MET A 1192 2.55 25.45 24.61
C MET A 1192 3.75 26.19 25.25
N HIS A 1193 3.92 27.46 24.93
CA HIS A 1193 4.98 28.34 25.42
C HIS A 1193 4.45 29.41 26.38
N VAL A 1194 3.13 29.59 26.44
CA VAL A 1194 2.49 30.48 27.42
C VAL A 1194 2.57 29.85 28.80
N THR A 1195 3.09 30.62 29.75
CA THR A 1195 3.13 30.27 31.17
C THR A 1195 2.28 31.24 31.96
N THR A 1196 1.48 30.72 32.90
CA THR A 1196 0.62 31.51 33.77
C THR A 1196 1.06 31.41 35.22
N GLU A 1197 0.95 32.52 35.95
CA GLU A 1197 1.23 32.60 37.39
C GLU A 1197 0.16 33.47 38.07
N ILE A 1198 -0.24 33.09 39.28
CA ILE A 1198 -1.15 33.89 40.10
C ILE A 1198 -0.29 34.68 41.09
N ASP A 1199 -0.42 36.00 41.10
CA ASP A 1199 0.28 36.81 42.10
C ASP A 1199 -0.45 36.76 43.44
N SER A 1200 0.29 36.31 44.46
CA SER A 1200 -0.16 36.21 45.85
C SER A 1200 -0.61 37.54 46.48
N ARG A 1201 -0.25 38.70 45.92
CA ARG A 1201 -0.53 40.02 46.51
C ARG A 1201 -1.84 40.64 46.05
N ASN A 1202 -2.20 40.48 44.78
CA ASN A 1202 -3.35 41.11 44.13
C ASN A 1202 -4.29 40.10 43.47
N ALA A 1203 -4.02 38.79 43.57
CA ALA A 1203 -4.79 37.71 42.94
C ALA A 1203 -4.90 37.79 41.40
N ALA A 1204 -4.13 38.66 40.75
CA ALA A 1204 -4.11 38.79 39.30
C ALA A 1204 -3.43 37.58 38.65
N VAL A 1205 -3.94 37.19 37.48
CA VAL A 1205 -3.35 36.12 36.66
C VAL A 1205 -2.42 36.77 35.63
N TYR A 1206 -1.12 36.52 35.75
CA TYR A 1206 -0.13 36.93 34.76
C TYR A 1206 0.10 35.83 33.73
N ALA A 1207 0.32 36.23 32.47
CA ALA A 1207 0.65 35.34 31.36
C ALA A 1207 1.87 35.87 30.61
N ARG A 1208 2.82 34.97 30.29
CA ARG A 1208 4.07 35.31 29.58
C ARG A 1208 4.40 34.30 28.50
N ASN A 1209 5.00 34.77 27.41
CA ASN A 1209 5.49 33.92 26.31
C ASN A 1209 6.96 34.27 25.97
N PRO A 1210 7.95 33.69 26.67
CA PRO A 1210 9.37 33.96 26.42
C PRO A 1210 9.87 33.40 25.08
N TYR A 1211 9.08 32.56 24.39
CA TYR A 1211 9.47 31.98 23.10
C TYR A 1211 9.30 32.96 21.93
N ASN A 1212 8.43 33.96 22.09
CA ASN A 1212 8.23 35.01 21.09
C ASN A 1212 9.50 35.86 20.94
N ASN A 1213 9.98 36.08 19.71
CA ASN A 1213 11.24 36.80 19.48
C ASN A 1213 11.16 38.31 19.76
N GLU A 1214 10.03 38.95 19.50
CA GLU A 1214 9.89 40.42 19.58
C GLU A 1214 9.32 40.88 20.93
N PHE A 1215 8.44 40.08 21.54
CA PHE A 1215 7.65 40.46 22.71
C PHE A 1215 7.92 39.59 23.95
N ALA A 1216 9.10 38.94 24.05
CA ALA A 1216 9.44 37.99 25.11
C ALA A 1216 9.27 38.55 26.54
N ASP A 1217 9.58 39.83 26.73
CA ASP A 1217 9.56 40.50 28.05
C ASP A 1217 8.17 41.05 28.43
N TRP A 1218 7.17 40.91 27.56
CA TRP A 1218 5.84 41.45 27.78
C TRP A 1218 5.00 40.52 28.66
N VAL A 1219 4.17 41.13 29.51
CA VAL A 1219 3.32 40.41 30.47
C VAL A 1219 1.87 40.80 30.23
N GLY A 1220 1.05 39.82 29.87
CA GLY A 1220 -0.41 39.96 29.90
C GLY A 1220 -0.92 39.76 31.32
N PHE A 1221 -1.97 40.47 31.71
CA PHE A 1221 -2.61 40.27 33.00
C PHE A 1221 -4.13 40.22 32.86
N PHE A 1222 -4.77 39.42 33.71
CA PHE A 1222 -6.21 39.40 33.90
C PHE A 1222 -6.49 39.55 35.39
N ASP A 1223 -7.28 40.56 35.73
CA ASP A 1223 -7.59 40.95 37.10
C ASP A 1223 -9.08 41.16 37.26
N VAL A 1224 -9.59 40.92 38.47
CA VAL A 1224 -10.99 41.11 38.85
C VAL A 1224 -11.03 41.93 40.13
N ASP A 1225 -11.94 42.92 40.20
CA ASP A 1225 -12.05 43.77 41.40
C ASP A 1225 -12.28 42.91 42.66
N ASP A 1226 -11.51 43.20 43.71
CA ASP A 1226 -11.71 42.59 45.03
C ASP A 1226 -13.14 42.83 45.53
N ALA A 1227 -13.73 41.83 46.19
CA ALA A 1227 -15.03 41.99 46.83
C ALA A 1227 -14.95 43.07 47.92
N THR A 1228 -15.47 44.26 47.62
CA THR A 1228 -15.71 45.33 48.61
C THR A 1228 -16.75 44.94 49.64
#